data_AF-A0A359BKZ0-F1
#
_entry.id   AF-A0A359BKZ0-F1
#
_cell.length_a   1.000
_cell.length_b   1.000
_cell.length_c   1.000
_cell.angle_alpha   90.00
_cell.angle_beta   90.00
_cell.angle_gamma   90.00
#
_symmetry.space_group_name_H-M   'P 1'
#
loop_
_entity.id
_entity.type
_entity.pdbx_description
1 polymer ?
#
loop_
_entity_poly.entity_id
_entity_poly.type
_entity_poly.pdbx_seq_one_letter_code
_entity_poly.pdbx_strand_id
1 'polypeptide(L)'
;MKLKKFFMLFLIFITLFSNISFAVEIDNIENIQYPDYSELYLGKDRLEKFNRKVFSFNTRLNNIIIRPIHILWASIMPQYGMDRIYGITKNIEYPIRLVSTLIQRDFKSAGTETVRFLTNSTIGLGGMFNPAEKLFKISAVDENMEQALAKCKVKQGLYMVIPVMASTTPRNMCGKLLDSIFNPSSYVGTPLIAAIKAIIFVNKTYYMQPLVKMIESNFADCYDITKKLYGLENYIKCSNIDRLHLVKKWCEDCKNNKNKLVKNFDPSNLTNVSNKNNKKFKKIETENINEANILKGNATETDIILKDRKGEDDGIELKPDVILADYNPQTPVIDSMRTALFEVNDNYKSIWADFSVWNRAFYKRLKTASISVYPDCPKYKYRYLLQKKNSPVAVIFPSIGDGIMSTHAAKFAKIFYEKGYSVVILSSHFNWEFAKSMPKEYYPGNPSVDVEYVKTTTDKIISNLEEKNNIKFSSKTVMGTSFGALMTMYLAEKENSQTINNENKYIAICPPVELVYAMTQVDKISENWKNNPDTIKDDIAMTAEKIIEISNLDELKKMNINKLPFSENEAMLITGFILHQKLSDLIYTKNNKSLNNTDLYKIINQTNYRNYAEDKLITNECKTIEDLGKNSNLNKLSTYLINANNYKIYHSVDDYLTNKKQLKQLKLYTGTKSVYYSNGAHLGFIYRDEFLNDLKKEITILN
;
A
#
# COMPACT_ATOMS: atom_id res chain seq x y z
N MET A 1 36.86 -1.18 -35.08
CA MET A 1 35.88 -1.66 -36.10
C MET A 1 34.78 -2.59 -35.53
N LYS A 2 35.09 -3.48 -34.57
CA LYS A 2 34.09 -4.41 -33.98
C LYS A 2 32.98 -3.72 -33.14
N LEU A 3 33.30 -2.66 -32.39
CA LEU A 3 32.31 -1.93 -31.58
C LEU A 3 31.28 -1.15 -32.43
N LYS A 4 31.71 -0.55 -33.55
CA LYS A 4 30.81 0.09 -34.52
C LYS A 4 29.87 -0.92 -35.21
N LYS A 5 30.36 -2.13 -35.52
CA LYS A 5 29.53 -3.22 -36.07
C LYS A 5 28.51 -3.73 -35.05
N PHE A 6 28.89 -3.87 -33.78
CA PHE A 6 27.95 -4.21 -32.70
C PHE A 6 26.88 -3.12 -32.50
N PHE A 7 27.28 -1.85 -32.51
CA PHE A 7 26.37 -0.71 -32.39
C PHE A 7 25.40 -0.61 -33.57
N MET A 8 25.87 -0.86 -34.81
CA MET A 8 25.02 -0.95 -36.01
C MET A 8 24.06 -2.13 -35.95
N LEU A 9 24.51 -3.33 -35.55
CA LEU A 9 23.65 -4.50 -35.38
C LEU A 9 22.59 -4.28 -34.29
N PHE A 10 22.94 -3.57 -33.21
CA PHE A 10 22.04 -3.20 -32.13
C PHE A 10 21.03 -2.12 -32.54
N LEU A 11 21.44 -1.11 -33.32
CA LEU A 11 20.54 -0.12 -33.94
C LEU A 11 19.59 -0.77 -34.95
N ILE A 12 20.08 -1.70 -35.78
CA ILE A 12 19.26 -2.48 -36.70
C ILE A 12 18.25 -3.34 -35.93
N PHE A 13 18.67 -3.97 -34.83
CA PHE A 13 17.78 -4.69 -33.91
C PHE A 13 16.70 -3.77 -33.33
N ILE A 14 17.02 -2.56 -32.88
CA ILE A 14 16.05 -1.58 -32.38
C ILE A 14 15.06 -1.14 -33.49
N THR A 15 15.53 -0.93 -34.73
CA THR A 15 14.65 -0.55 -35.86
C THR A 15 13.77 -1.69 -36.36
N LEU A 16 14.21 -2.95 -36.22
CA LEU A 16 13.40 -4.12 -36.57
C LEU A 16 12.26 -4.33 -35.56
N PHE A 17 12.42 -3.90 -34.31
CA PHE A 17 11.37 -3.95 -33.28
C PHE A 17 10.50 -2.69 -33.20
N SER A 18 10.90 -1.56 -33.81
CA SER A 18 10.09 -0.32 -33.80
C SER A 18 8.90 -0.33 -34.76
N ASN A 19 8.85 -1.27 -35.71
CA ASN A 19 7.81 -1.33 -36.75
C ASN A 19 6.73 -2.39 -36.51
N ILE A 20 6.72 -3.08 -35.37
CA ILE A 20 5.56 -3.91 -35.06
C ILE A 20 4.47 -3.03 -34.45
N SER A 21 3.70 -2.39 -35.32
CA SER A 21 2.38 -1.86 -34.97
C SER A 21 1.50 -3.05 -34.60
N PHE A 22 1.49 -3.40 -33.32
CA PHE A 22 0.37 -4.15 -32.78
C PHE A 22 -0.76 -3.15 -32.60
N ALA A 23 -1.80 -3.30 -33.41
CA ALA A 23 -3.12 -2.89 -32.98
C ALA A 23 -3.36 -3.59 -31.64
N VAL A 24 -3.59 -2.81 -30.59
CA VAL A 24 -4.26 -3.35 -29.41
C VAL A 24 -5.67 -3.63 -29.91
N GLU A 25 -5.95 -4.87 -30.28
CA GLU A 25 -7.31 -5.37 -30.20
C GLU A 25 -7.69 -5.19 -28.73
N ILE A 26 -8.52 -4.19 -28.48
CA ILE A 26 -9.27 -4.09 -27.24
C ILE A 26 -10.26 -5.25 -27.34
N ASP A 27 -9.79 -6.46 -27.04
CA ASP A 27 -10.68 -7.58 -26.79
C ASP A 27 -11.62 -7.16 -25.66
N ASN A 28 -12.91 -7.17 -25.94
CA ASN A 28 -14.06 -6.80 -25.10
C ASN A 28 -13.74 -6.61 -23.60
N ILE A 29 -13.62 -5.34 -23.19
CA ILE A 29 -13.59 -4.91 -21.76
C ILE A 29 -14.88 -5.31 -21.02
N GLU A 30 -15.92 -5.75 -21.74
CA GLU A 30 -17.26 -6.05 -21.23
C GLU A 30 -17.36 -7.21 -20.20
N ASN A 31 -16.29 -7.99 -19.94
CA ASN A 31 -16.34 -9.16 -19.03
C ASN A 31 -15.22 -9.22 -17.96
N ILE A 32 -14.59 -8.10 -17.62
CA ILE A 32 -13.50 -8.08 -16.61
C ILE A 32 -13.99 -7.48 -15.29
N GLN A 33 -13.81 -8.20 -14.18
CA GLN A 33 -14.23 -7.74 -12.84
C GLN A 33 -13.26 -6.71 -12.25
N TYR A 34 -11.96 -6.80 -12.58
CA TYR A 34 -10.89 -5.92 -12.13
C TYR A 34 -9.92 -5.56 -13.26
N PRO A 35 -9.50 -4.29 -13.40
CA PRO A 35 -8.63 -3.90 -14.49
C PRO A 35 -7.24 -4.54 -14.31
N ASP A 36 -6.70 -5.11 -15.39
CA ASP A 36 -5.29 -5.46 -15.42
C ASP A 36 -4.46 -4.17 -15.57
N TYR A 37 -4.05 -3.61 -14.44
CA TYR A 37 -3.23 -2.40 -14.39
C TYR A 37 -1.94 -2.54 -15.23
N SER A 38 -1.35 -3.73 -15.31
CA SER A 38 -0.12 -3.92 -16.06
C SER A 38 -0.38 -3.82 -17.56
N GLU A 39 -1.46 -4.43 -18.04
CA GLU A 39 -1.88 -4.39 -19.44
C GLU A 39 -2.38 -3.00 -19.83
N LEU A 40 -3.08 -2.29 -18.93
CA LEU A 40 -3.57 -0.93 -19.12
C LEU A 40 -2.45 0.07 -19.49
N TYR A 41 -1.26 -0.08 -18.88
CA TYR A 41 -0.12 0.81 -19.09
C TYR A 41 0.94 0.29 -20.07
N LEU A 42 1.15 -1.02 -20.13
CA LEU A 42 2.26 -1.63 -20.88
C LEU A 42 1.81 -2.54 -22.03
N GLY A 43 0.52 -2.85 -22.11
CA GLY A 43 -0.02 -3.90 -22.96
C GLY A 43 0.37 -5.31 -22.51
N LYS A 44 -0.09 -6.30 -23.27
CA LYS A 44 0.20 -7.71 -23.03
C LYS A 44 1.71 -8.01 -23.02
N ASP A 45 2.16 -8.68 -21.97
CA ASP A 45 3.57 -9.08 -21.83
C ASP A 45 3.89 -10.31 -22.68
N ARG A 46 4.42 -10.08 -23.88
CA ARG A 46 4.77 -11.14 -24.83
C ARG A 46 6.05 -11.89 -24.47
N LEU A 47 6.87 -11.34 -23.56
CA LEU A 47 8.17 -11.88 -23.16
C LEU A 47 8.15 -12.36 -21.71
N GLU A 48 6.98 -12.61 -21.13
CA GLU A 48 6.80 -12.87 -19.71
C GLU A 48 7.71 -13.98 -19.16
N LYS A 49 7.82 -15.11 -19.88
CA LYS A 49 8.69 -16.23 -19.47
C LYS A 49 10.16 -15.81 -19.38
N PHE A 50 10.64 -14.99 -20.32
CA PHE A 50 12.00 -14.46 -20.30
C PHE A 50 12.14 -13.42 -19.19
N ASN A 51 11.22 -12.47 -19.12
CA ASN A 51 11.20 -11.39 -18.16
C ASN A 51 11.21 -11.89 -16.71
N ARG A 52 10.40 -12.91 -16.38
CA ARG A 52 10.38 -13.54 -15.04
C ARG A 52 11.69 -14.24 -14.69
N LYS A 53 12.34 -14.90 -15.65
CA LYS A 53 13.66 -15.54 -15.44
C LYS A 53 14.72 -14.49 -15.12
N VAL A 54 14.75 -13.41 -15.90
CA VAL A 54 15.70 -12.31 -15.68
C VAL A 54 15.36 -11.56 -14.39
N PHE A 55 14.10 -11.38 -14.06
CA PHE A 55 13.67 -10.82 -12.78
C PHE A 55 14.19 -11.65 -11.60
N SER A 56 14.04 -12.98 -11.66
CA SER A 56 14.59 -13.88 -10.64
C SER A 56 16.13 -13.77 -10.53
N PHE A 57 16.83 -13.66 -11.65
CA PHE A 57 18.27 -13.39 -11.67
C PHE A 57 18.61 -12.06 -10.98
N ASN A 58 17.91 -10.97 -11.32
CA ASN A 58 18.10 -9.65 -10.73
C ASN A 58 17.80 -9.65 -9.23
N THR A 59 16.74 -10.32 -8.78
CA THR A 59 16.40 -10.45 -7.36
C THR A 59 17.48 -11.22 -6.60
N ARG A 60 18.01 -12.30 -7.18
CA ARG A 60 19.13 -13.05 -6.57
C ARG A 60 20.40 -12.21 -6.50
N LEU A 61 20.74 -11.50 -7.59
CA LEU A 61 21.86 -10.56 -7.63
C LEU A 61 21.70 -9.46 -6.57
N ASN A 62 20.48 -8.94 -6.42
CA ASN A 62 20.17 -7.94 -5.42
C ASN A 62 20.42 -8.46 -4.01
N ASN A 63 19.92 -9.64 -3.69
CA ASN A 63 20.03 -10.21 -2.35
C ASN A 63 21.45 -10.61 -1.97
N ILE A 64 22.26 -11.09 -2.92
CA ILE A 64 23.61 -11.61 -2.66
C ILE A 64 24.68 -10.50 -2.75
N ILE A 65 24.53 -9.54 -3.66
CA ILE A 65 25.60 -8.57 -3.97
C ILE A 65 25.16 -7.14 -3.68
N ILE A 66 24.09 -6.66 -4.32
CA ILE A 66 23.73 -5.24 -4.32
C ILE A 66 23.26 -4.78 -2.93
N ARG A 67 22.40 -5.56 -2.26
CA ARG A 67 21.87 -5.24 -0.93
C ARG A 67 22.98 -5.20 0.14
N PRO A 68 23.91 -6.17 0.22
CA PRO A 68 25.08 -6.04 1.10
C PRO A 68 25.91 -4.79 0.85
N ILE A 69 26.15 -4.43 -0.41
CA ILE A 69 26.87 -3.18 -0.77
C ILE A 69 26.10 -1.95 -0.26
N HIS A 70 24.79 -1.92 -0.43
CA HIS A 70 23.94 -0.84 0.08
C HIS A 70 23.92 -0.76 1.62
N ILE A 71 23.93 -1.89 2.32
CA ILE A 71 24.06 -1.94 3.79
C ILE A 71 25.41 -1.36 4.21
N LEU A 72 26.50 -1.77 3.55
CA LEU A 72 27.84 -1.27 3.83
C LEU A 72 27.94 0.24 3.58
N TRP A 73 27.43 0.70 2.44
CA TRP A 73 27.37 2.12 2.08
C TRP A 73 26.63 2.95 3.14
N ALA A 74 25.43 2.52 3.54
CA ALA A 74 24.64 3.19 4.58
C ALA A 74 25.28 3.11 5.97
N SER A 75 26.14 2.12 6.22
CA SER A 75 26.82 1.96 7.51
C SER A 75 28.05 2.87 7.65
N ILE A 76 28.67 3.26 6.54
CA ILE A 76 29.86 4.13 6.51
C ILE A 76 29.47 5.59 6.26
N MET A 77 28.49 5.83 5.37
CA MET A 77 28.08 7.18 4.98
C MET A 77 26.85 7.63 5.78
N PRO A 78 26.92 8.76 6.53
CA PRO A 78 25.74 9.33 7.16
C PRO A 78 24.74 9.83 6.10
N GLN A 79 23.44 9.81 6.43
CA GLN A 79 22.36 10.33 5.57
C GLN A 79 22.69 11.71 4.99
N TYR A 80 23.23 12.61 5.82
CA TYR A 80 23.67 13.93 5.40
C TYR A 80 24.64 13.90 4.20
N GLY A 81 25.65 13.03 4.23
CA GLY A 81 26.63 12.90 3.15
C GLY A 81 26.02 12.30 1.88
N MET A 82 25.17 11.28 2.03
CA MET A 82 24.45 10.67 0.90
C MET A 82 23.59 11.69 0.15
N ASP A 83 22.88 12.56 0.89
CA ASP A 83 22.02 13.60 0.31
C ASP A 83 22.86 14.65 -0.44
N ARG A 84 24.09 14.96 0.01
CA ARG A 84 25.02 15.87 -0.73
C ARG A 84 25.50 15.25 -2.04
N ILE A 85 25.89 13.97 -2.02
CA ILE A 85 26.31 13.24 -3.22
C ILE A 85 25.15 13.17 -4.21
N TYR A 86 23.93 12.93 -3.72
CA TYR A 86 22.72 12.94 -4.53
C TYR A 86 22.48 14.31 -5.20
N GLY A 87 22.61 15.40 -4.44
CA GLY A 87 22.51 16.77 -4.97
C GLY A 87 23.55 17.09 -6.05
N ILE A 88 24.82 16.75 -5.82
CA ILE A 88 25.89 16.91 -6.83
C ILE A 88 25.54 16.13 -8.10
N THR A 89 25.10 14.88 -7.96
CA THR A 89 24.75 14.01 -9.10
C THR A 89 23.62 14.63 -9.92
N LYS A 90 22.55 15.12 -9.25
CA LYS A 90 21.45 15.83 -9.91
C LYS A 90 21.94 17.09 -10.64
N ASN A 91 22.89 17.82 -10.07
CA ASN A 91 23.46 19.01 -10.70
C ASN A 91 24.28 18.67 -11.95
N ILE A 92 25.08 17.60 -11.91
CA ILE A 92 25.84 17.07 -13.07
C ILE A 92 24.91 16.59 -14.19
N GLU A 93 23.76 16.01 -13.84
CA GLU A 93 22.73 15.54 -14.79
C GLU A 93 21.92 16.69 -15.43
N TYR A 94 22.22 17.97 -15.15
CA TYR A 94 21.52 19.12 -15.75
C TYR A 94 21.46 19.11 -17.29
N PRO A 95 22.55 18.79 -18.04
CA PRO A 95 22.48 18.82 -19.50
C PRO A 95 21.46 17.84 -20.08
N ILE A 96 21.23 16.71 -19.42
CA ILE A 96 20.17 15.76 -19.80
C ILE A 96 18.81 16.45 -19.74
N ARG A 97 18.51 17.12 -18.61
CA ARG A 97 17.23 17.82 -18.39
C ARG A 97 17.05 19.01 -19.33
N LEU A 98 18.13 19.75 -19.60
CA LEU A 98 18.10 20.86 -20.56
C LEU A 98 17.77 20.36 -21.97
N VAL A 99 18.51 19.36 -22.47
CA VAL A 99 18.30 18.86 -23.83
C VAL A 99 16.94 18.18 -23.97
N SER A 100 16.52 17.40 -22.98
CA SER A 100 15.21 16.73 -23.00
C SER A 100 14.06 17.73 -23.02
N THR A 101 14.08 18.77 -22.18
CA THR A 101 13.05 19.83 -22.17
C THR A 101 13.02 20.65 -23.46
N LEU A 102 14.19 20.95 -24.05
CA LEU A 102 14.27 21.62 -25.35
C LEU A 102 13.66 20.77 -26.48
N ILE A 103 13.95 19.47 -26.52
CA ILE A 103 13.35 18.54 -27.50
C ILE A 103 11.83 18.47 -27.32
N GLN A 104 11.35 18.50 -26.07
CA GLN A 104 9.93 18.57 -25.76
C GLN A 104 9.28 19.91 -26.12
N ARG A 105 10.07 20.91 -26.53
CA ARG A 105 9.66 22.31 -26.79
C ARG A 105 9.12 23.01 -25.55
N ASP A 106 9.59 22.61 -24.38
CA ASP A 106 9.22 23.20 -23.10
C ASP A 106 10.28 24.19 -22.60
N PHE A 107 10.31 25.36 -23.24
CA PHE A 107 11.28 26.42 -22.94
C PHE A 107 11.14 26.97 -21.51
N LYS A 108 9.94 26.90 -20.92
CA LYS A 108 9.71 27.33 -19.54
C LYS A 108 10.43 26.42 -18.56
N SER A 109 10.28 25.10 -18.73
CA SER A 109 10.97 24.11 -17.90
C SER A 109 12.48 24.13 -18.14
N ALA A 110 12.92 24.30 -19.39
CA ALA A 110 14.35 24.47 -19.71
C ALA A 110 14.97 25.67 -18.98
N GLY A 111 14.29 26.82 -18.99
CA GLY A 111 14.70 28.01 -18.24
C GLY A 111 14.73 27.76 -16.73
N THR A 112 13.69 27.10 -16.20
CA THR A 112 13.58 26.74 -14.78
C THR A 112 14.76 25.88 -14.32
N GLU A 113 15.06 24.81 -15.05
CA GLU A 113 16.20 23.93 -14.74
C GLU A 113 17.54 24.63 -14.88
N THR A 114 17.67 25.57 -15.82
CA THR A 114 18.89 26.39 -15.97
C THR A 114 19.12 27.29 -14.77
N VAL A 115 18.07 27.98 -14.31
CA VAL A 115 18.14 28.80 -13.08
C VAL A 115 18.48 27.93 -11.88
N ARG A 116 17.86 26.74 -11.75
CA ARG A 116 18.19 25.79 -10.68
C ARG A 116 19.65 25.36 -10.72
N PHE A 117 20.16 24.97 -11.89
CA PHE A 117 21.56 24.58 -12.08
C PHE A 117 22.52 25.71 -11.69
N LEU A 118 22.29 26.93 -12.17
CA LEU A 118 23.15 28.08 -11.84
C LEU A 118 23.12 28.37 -10.34
N THR A 119 21.94 28.39 -9.73
CA THR A 119 21.76 28.66 -8.29
C THR A 119 22.42 27.57 -7.44
N ASN A 120 22.20 26.30 -7.77
CA ASN A 120 22.77 25.18 -7.02
C ASN A 120 24.28 25.03 -7.26
N SER A 121 24.78 25.40 -8.43
CA SER A 121 26.23 25.40 -8.71
C SER A 121 26.95 26.52 -7.97
N THR A 122 26.35 27.70 -7.86
CA THR A 122 26.96 28.88 -7.22
C THR A 122 26.73 28.89 -5.71
N ILE A 123 25.48 29.14 -5.29
CA ILE A 123 25.08 29.21 -3.88
C ILE A 123 25.10 27.83 -3.24
N GLY A 124 24.73 26.80 -4.00
CA GLY A 124 24.66 25.43 -3.51
C GLY A 124 26.00 24.68 -3.49
N LEU A 125 27.13 25.38 -3.71
CA LEU A 125 28.48 24.80 -3.74
C LEU A 125 28.60 23.60 -4.68
N GLY A 126 28.41 23.84 -5.99
CA GLY A 126 28.51 22.79 -7.02
C GLY A 126 27.38 21.76 -7.00
N GLY A 127 26.24 22.09 -6.38
CA GLY A 127 25.08 21.21 -6.25
C GLY A 127 25.05 20.38 -4.96
N MET A 128 26.04 20.52 -4.07
CA MET A 128 26.01 19.89 -2.74
C MET A 128 24.75 20.27 -1.96
N PHE A 129 24.31 21.52 -2.10
CA PHE A 129 23.08 22.03 -1.52
C PHE A 129 22.11 22.43 -2.65
N ASN A 130 20.81 22.38 -2.34
CA ASN A 130 19.72 22.76 -3.27
C ASN A 130 19.00 24.02 -2.76
N PRO A 131 19.66 25.20 -2.75
CA PRO A 131 19.03 26.47 -2.39
C PRO A 131 17.91 26.87 -3.35
N ALA A 132 17.96 26.45 -4.61
CA ALA A 132 16.90 26.73 -5.58
C ALA A 132 15.52 26.25 -5.10
N GLU A 133 15.45 25.04 -4.55
CA GLU A 133 14.20 24.52 -3.97
C GLU A 133 13.93 25.05 -2.57
N LYS A 134 14.94 25.05 -1.69
CA LYS A 134 14.71 25.36 -0.26
C LYS A 134 14.46 26.83 0.01
N LEU A 135 15.21 27.72 -0.65
CA LEU A 135 15.15 29.17 -0.44
C LEU A 135 14.24 29.84 -1.47
N PHE A 136 14.39 29.49 -2.74
CA PHE A 136 13.68 30.17 -3.84
C PHE A 136 12.41 29.46 -4.31
N LYS A 137 12.07 28.30 -3.72
CA LYS A 137 10.85 27.52 -4.02
C LYS A 137 10.70 27.15 -5.50
N ILE A 138 11.83 26.99 -6.20
CA ILE A 138 11.86 26.58 -7.61
C ILE A 138 11.87 25.05 -7.63
N SER A 139 10.75 24.40 -7.95
CA SER A 139 10.67 22.93 -8.04
C SER A 139 11.51 22.38 -9.21
N ALA A 140 12.08 21.18 -9.03
CA ALA A 140 12.78 20.48 -10.11
C ALA A 140 11.80 19.90 -11.14
N VAL A 141 12.24 19.88 -12.40
CA VAL A 141 11.57 19.23 -13.53
C VAL A 141 12.50 18.11 -14.01
N ASP A 142 12.32 16.92 -13.43
CA ASP A 142 13.23 15.76 -13.53
C ASP A 142 13.15 15.00 -14.88
N GLU A 143 13.31 15.73 -15.97
CA GLU A 143 13.09 15.23 -17.34
C GLU A 143 14.26 14.44 -17.92
N ASN A 144 13.94 13.35 -18.63
CA ASN A 144 14.93 12.53 -19.33
C ASN A 144 14.62 12.34 -20.82
N MET A 145 15.53 11.68 -21.52
CA MET A 145 15.37 11.46 -22.95
C MET A 145 14.26 10.46 -23.31
N GLU A 146 13.83 9.58 -22.40
CA GLU A 146 12.63 8.77 -22.64
C GLU A 146 11.38 9.66 -22.76
N GLN A 147 11.19 10.61 -21.84
CA GLN A 147 10.08 11.55 -21.88
C GLN A 147 10.15 12.44 -23.13
N ALA A 148 11.35 12.87 -23.53
CA ALA A 148 11.55 13.58 -24.78
C ALA A 148 11.12 12.76 -26.01
N LEU A 149 11.52 11.49 -26.09
CA LEU A 149 11.09 10.57 -27.15
C LEU A 149 9.57 10.33 -27.11
N ALA A 150 8.98 10.22 -25.92
CA ALA A 150 7.53 10.09 -25.76
C ALA A 150 6.79 11.32 -26.32
N LYS A 151 7.28 12.53 -26.06
CA LYS A 151 6.73 13.78 -26.61
C LYS A 151 6.86 13.85 -28.14
N CYS A 152 7.93 13.26 -28.68
CA CYS A 152 8.12 13.05 -30.12
C CYS A 152 7.28 11.91 -30.71
N LYS A 153 6.30 11.38 -29.96
CA LYS A 153 5.39 10.30 -30.36
C LYS A 153 6.08 8.96 -30.67
N VAL A 154 7.29 8.75 -30.15
CA VAL A 154 7.94 7.44 -30.23
C VAL A 154 7.18 6.46 -29.34
N LYS A 155 6.71 5.36 -29.95
CA LYS A 155 5.98 4.30 -29.24
C LYS A 155 6.89 3.67 -28.18
N GLN A 156 6.30 3.28 -27.06
CA GLN A 156 7.02 2.70 -25.93
C GLN A 156 7.70 1.37 -26.30
N GLY A 157 7.02 0.53 -27.08
CA GLY A 157 7.44 -0.83 -27.41
C GLY A 157 7.10 -1.84 -26.32
N LEU A 158 7.60 -3.08 -26.47
CA LEU A 158 7.32 -4.19 -25.57
C LEU A 158 7.93 -3.99 -24.18
N TYR A 159 7.26 -4.48 -23.15
CA TYR A 159 7.85 -4.56 -21.81
C TYR A 159 8.95 -5.63 -21.74
N MET A 160 10.09 -5.28 -21.12
CA MET A 160 11.23 -6.17 -20.96
C MET A 160 11.86 -6.03 -19.58
N VAL A 161 12.44 -7.12 -19.08
CA VAL A 161 13.35 -7.11 -17.93
C VAL A 161 14.72 -7.56 -18.41
N ILE A 162 15.76 -6.78 -18.08
CA ILE A 162 17.12 -6.98 -18.59
C ILE A 162 18.04 -7.38 -17.43
N PRO A 163 19.13 -8.13 -17.62
CA PRO A 163 20.05 -8.41 -16.53
C PRO A 163 20.66 -7.12 -15.96
N VAL A 164 20.79 -7.03 -14.63
CA VAL A 164 21.32 -5.88 -13.86
C VAL A 164 20.44 -4.64 -13.91
N MET A 165 19.82 -4.34 -15.06
CA MET A 165 18.83 -3.29 -15.22
C MET A 165 17.45 -3.79 -14.78
N ALA A 166 16.63 -2.95 -14.14
CA ALA A 166 15.27 -3.34 -13.78
C ALA A 166 14.34 -3.38 -15.03
N SER A 167 13.04 -3.39 -14.79
CA SER A 167 11.98 -3.18 -15.78
C SER A 167 12.28 -2.03 -16.75
N THR A 168 12.07 -2.26 -18.05
CA THR A 168 12.37 -1.29 -19.10
C THR A 168 11.52 -1.54 -20.36
N THR A 169 11.61 -0.61 -21.32
CA THR A 169 11.03 -0.72 -22.67
C THR A 169 12.08 -0.30 -23.70
N PRO A 170 11.90 -0.62 -25.00
CA PRO A 170 12.82 -0.16 -26.05
C PRO A 170 13.00 1.36 -26.07
N ARG A 171 11.91 2.11 -25.86
CA ARG A 171 11.98 3.58 -25.75
C ARG A 171 12.81 4.02 -24.55
N ASN A 172 12.60 3.43 -23.37
CA ASN A 172 13.39 3.72 -22.18
C ASN A 172 14.87 3.41 -22.38
N MET A 173 15.20 2.27 -23.00
CA MET A 173 16.59 1.92 -23.31
C MET A 173 17.25 2.94 -24.24
N CYS A 174 16.54 3.34 -25.30
CA CYS A 174 17.01 4.40 -26.20
C CYS A 174 17.20 5.72 -25.44
N GLY A 175 16.24 6.09 -24.58
CA GLY A 175 16.32 7.23 -23.68
C GLY A 175 17.59 7.18 -22.81
N LYS A 176 17.82 6.10 -22.08
CA LYS A 176 19.03 5.92 -21.24
C LYS A 176 20.34 6.00 -22.02
N LEU A 177 20.37 5.51 -23.26
CA LEU A 177 21.55 5.63 -24.13
C LEU A 177 21.80 7.10 -24.51
N LEU A 178 20.74 7.84 -24.85
CA LEU A 178 20.83 9.27 -25.12
C LEU A 178 21.20 10.07 -23.87
N ASP A 179 20.61 9.74 -22.71
CA ASP A 179 20.97 10.33 -21.41
C ASP A 179 22.47 10.15 -21.13
N SER A 180 23.03 8.96 -21.42
CA SER A 180 24.45 8.67 -21.25
C SER A 180 25.34 9.55 -22.14
N ILE A 181 24.90 9.87 -23.36
CA ILE A 181 25.60 10.80 -24.27
C ILE A 181 25.56 12.22 -23.72
N PHE A 182 24.47 12.65 -23.09
CA PHE A 182 24.39 14.01 -22.53
C PHE A 182 24.92 14.12 -21.10
N ASN A 183 25.31 13.02 -20.47
CA ASN A 183 25.88 13.04 -19.13
C ASN A 183 27.38 13.41 -19.21
N PRO A 184 27.82 14.55 -18.66
CA PRO A 184 29.23 14.95 -18.70
C PRO A 184 30.15 13.92 -18.04
N SER A 185 29.65 13.19 -17.02
CA SER A 185 30.43 12.17 -16.35
C SER A 185 30.85 11.05 -17.30
N SER A 186 30.07 10.72 -18.34
CA SER A 186 30.36 9.62 -19.27
C SER A 186 31.70 9.76 -20.00
N TYR A 187 32.18 10.99 -20.19
CA TYR A 187 33.37 11.28 -20.99
C TYR A 187 34.69 11.29 -20.20
N VAL A 188 34.62 11.21 -18.88
CA VAL A 188 35.82 11.22 -18.03
C VAL A 188 36.12 9.79 -17.53
N GLY A 189 37.28 9.27 -17.93
CA GLY A 189 37.61 7.84 -17.87
C GLY A 189 38.90 7.50 -17.11
N THR A 190 39.13 8.12 -15.94
CA THR A 190 40.24 7.73 -15.05
C THR A 190 39.78 6.67 -14.04
N PRO A 191 40.69 5.82 -13.50
CA PRO A 191 40.34 4.85 -12.46
C PRO A 191 39.69 5.50 -11.22
N LEU A 192 40.19 6.67 -10.81
CA LEU A 192 39.62 7.45 -9.71
C LEU A 192 38.17 7.86 -10.01
N ILE A 193 37.88 8.29 -11.23
CA ILE A 193 36.53 8.70 -11.63
C ILE A 193 35.60 7.51 -11.82
N ALA A 194 36.11 6.36 -12.25
CA ALA A 194 35.34 5.12 -12.27
C ALA A 194 34.91 4.72 -10.84
N ALA A 195 35.79 4.86 -9.86
CA ALA A 195 35.46 4.63 -8.45
C ALA A 195 34.41 5.65 -7.94
N ILE A 196 34.55 6.93 -8.26
CA ILE A 196 33.56 7.97 -7.93
C ILE A 196 32.20 7.65 -8.56
N LYS A 197 32.17 7.22 -9.84
CA LYS A 197 30.94 6.82 -10.53
C LYS A 197 30.29 5.60 -9.88
N ALA A 198 31.09 4.61 -9.46
CA ALA A 198 30.58 3.46 -8.73
C ALA A 198 29.94 3.89 -7.40
N ILE A 199 30.58 4.81 -6.67
CA ILE A 199 30.03 5.39 -5.43
C ILE A 199 28.72 6.13 -5.71
N ILE A 200 28.68 6.99 -6.72
CA ILE A 200 27.47 7.72 -7.13
C ILE A 200 26.36 6.74 -7.52
N PHE A 201 26.69 5.69 -8.27
CA PHE A 201 25.75 4.67 -8.70
C PHE A 201 25.15 3.95 -7.48
N VAL A 202 25.99 3.47 -6.57
CA VAL A 202 25.55 2.85 -5.29
C VAL A 202 24.67 3.82 -4.51
N ASN A 203 25.06 5.10 -4.40
CA ASN A 203 24.28 6.11 -3.70
C ASN A 203 22.91 6.35 -4.36
N LYS A 204 22.82 6.31 -5.70
CA LYS A 204 21.56 6.48 -6.45
C LYS A 204 20.66 5.25 -6.31
N THR A 205 21.20 4.05 -6.46
CA THR A 205 20.43 2.79 -6.38
C THR A 205 20.02 2.43 -4.95
N TYR A 206 20.72 2.98 -3.96
CA TYR A 206 20.40 2.81 -2.55
C TYR A 206 18.96 3.26 -2.21
N TYR A 207 18.51 4.40 -2.74
CA TYR A 207 17.17 4.95 -2.47
C TYR A 207 16.03 4.05 -2.99
N MET A 208 16.31 3.08 -3.88
CA MET A 208 15.31 2.11 -4.36
C MET A 208 15.09 0.94 -3.39
N GLN A 209 16.02 0.69 -2.46
CA GLN A 209 16.01 -0.53 -1.67
C GLN A 209 14.83 -0.70 -0.70
N PRO A 210 14.24 0.36 -0.10
CA PRO A 210 13.01 0.22 0.67
C PRO A 210 11.85 -0.29 -0.17
N LEU A 211 11.68 0.24 -1.38
CA LEU A 211 10.64 -0.22 -2.29
C LEU A 211 10.85 -1.69 -2.64
N VAL A 212 12.09 -2.09 -2.92
CA VAL A 212 12.43 -3.50 -3.19
C VAL A 212 12.10 -4.39 -1.98
N LYS A 213 12.49 -3.98 -0.77
CA LYS A 213 12.17 -4.73 0.45
C LYS A 213 10.66 -4.83 0.70
N MET A 214 9.94 -3.73 0.51
CA MET A 214 8.48 -3.68 0.64
C MET A 214 7.83 -4.63 -0.35
N ILE A 215 8.29 -4.65 -1.61
CA ILE A 215 7.78 -5.55 -2.63
C ILE A 215 8.03 -7.02 -2.24
N GLU A 216 9.26 -7.34 -1.85
CA GLU A 216 9.65 -8.70 -1.45
C GLU A 216 8.93 -9.19 -0.19
N SER A 217 8.57 -8.29 0.73
CA SER A 217 7.94 -8.68 2.00
C SER A 217 6.41 -8.76 1.93
N ASN A 218 5.79 -8.01 1.03
CA ASN A 218 4.34 -7.83 1.07
C ASN A 218 3.59 -8.62 -0.01
N PHE A 219 4.19 -8.88 -1.18
CA PHE A 219 3.49 -9.47 -2.31
C PHE A 219 3.98 -10.89 -2.61
N ALA A 220 3.06 -11.77 -3.01
CA ALA A 220 3.40 -13.14 -3.36
C ALA A 220 4.04 -13.22 -4.75
N ASP A 221 3.58 -12.40 -5.70
CA ASP A 221 4.20 -12.24 -7.02
C ASP A 221 4.89 -10.88 -7.14
N CYS A 222 6.16 -10.82 -6.72
CA CYS A 222 6.96 -9.61 -6.81
C CYS A 222 7.15 -9.11 -8.25
N TYR A 223 7.10 -10.00 -9.25
CA TYR A 223 7.29 -9.61 -10.65
C TYR A 223 6.10 -8.80 -11.16
N ASP A 224 4.89 -9.28 -10.90
CA ASP A 224 3.65 -8.64 -11.34
C ASP A 224 3.49 -7.24 -10.76
N ILE A 225 3.66 -7.10 -9.44
CA ILE A 225 3.56 -5.79 -8.80
C ILE A 225 4.65 -4.83 -9.29
N THR A 226 5.87 -5.31 -9.54
CA THR A 226 6.95 -4.47 -10.10
C THR A 226 6.60 -4.00 -11.52
N LYS A 227 6.00 -4.88 -12.33
CA LYS A 227 5.53 -4.54 -13.68
C LYS A 227 4.42 -3.48 -13.64
N LYS A 228 3.41 -3.65 -12.77
CA LYS A 228 2.32 -2.67 -12.55
C LYS A 228 2.86 -1.29 -12.16
N LEU A 229 3.75 -1.25 -11.16
CA LEU A 229 4.37 -0.01 -10.69
C LEU A 229 5.21 0.67 -11.78
N TYR A 230 6.00 -0.10 -12.53
CA TYR A 230 6.78 0.44 -13.65
C TYR A 230 5.89 1.08 -14.71
N GLY A 231 4.81 0.40 -15.12
CA GLY A 231 3.88 0.91 -16.14
C GLY A 231 3.25 2.23 -15.72
N LEU A 232 2.77 2.29 -14.47
CA LEU A 232 2.17 3.45 -13.87
C LEU A 232 3.14 4.63 -13.76
N GLU A 233 4.32 4.41 -13.16
CA GLU A 233 5.35 5.45 -13.00
C GLU A 233 5.82 6.00 -14.36
N ASN A 234 6.04 5.11 -15.34
CA ASN A 234 6.40 5.52 -16.68
C ASN A 234 5.30 6.38 -17.33
N TYR A 235 4.03 6.02 -17.15
CA TYR A 235 2.92 6.79 -17.69
C TYR A 235 2.83 8.18 -17.04
N ILE A 236 2.90 8.25 -15.71
CA ILE A 236 2.92 9.50 -14.94
C ILE A 236 3.99 10.46 -15.49
N LYS A 237 5.22 9.98 -15.63
CA LYS A 237 6.36 10.78 -16.15
C LYS A 237 6.19 11.18 -17.61
N CYS A 238 5.82 10.24 -18.49
CA CYS A 238 5.68 10.54 -19.91
C CYS A 238 4.49 11.47 -20.24
N SER A 239 3.47 11.45 -19.37
CA SER A 239 2.29 12.31 -19.47
C SER A 239 2.44 13.61 -18.67
N ASN A 240 3.58 13.84 -18.02
CA ASN A 240 3.88 15.02 -17.19
C ASN A 240 2.89 15.24 -16.03
N ILE A 241 2.29 14.17 -15.49
CA ILE A 241 1.34 14.23 -14.37
C ILE A 241 2.07 14.66 -13.09
N ASP A 242 3.32 14.23 -12.92
CA ASP A 242 4.23 14.61 -11.83
C ASP A 242 4.49 16.12 -11.73
N ARG A 243 4.34 16.84 -12.85
CA ARG A 243 4.50 18.30 -12.90
C ARG A 243 3.29 19.06 -12.35
N LEU A 244 2.17 18.39 -12.10
CA LEU A 244 0.96 19.04 -11.60
C LEU A 244 1.10 19.49 -10.15
N HIS A 245 1.97 18.86 -9.36
CA HIS A 245 2.19 19.14 -7.93
C HIS A 245 0.85 19.27 -7.16
N LEU A 246 -0.02 18.27 -7.37
CA LEU A 246 -1.41 18.28 -6.94
C LEU A 246 -1.53 18.50 -5.43
N VAL A 247 -0.67 17.86 -4.66
CA VAL A 247 -0.71 17.89 -3.19
C VAL A 247 -0.09 19.18 -2.65
N LYS A 248 1.02 19.67 -3.21
CA LYS A 248 1.58 20.99 -2.84
C LYS A 248 0.57 22.11 -3.10
N LYS A 249 -0.08 22.13 -4.26
CA LYS A 249 -1.14 23.11 -4.56
C LYS A 249 -2.29 23.03 -3.58
N TRP A 250 -2.78 21.81 -3.32
CA TRP A 250 -3.82 21.60 -2.32
C TRP A 250 -3.39 22.12 -0.93
N CYS A 251 -2.14 21.92 -0.52
CA CYS A 251 -1.60 22.44 0.75
C CYS A 251 -1.57 23.98 0.78
N GLU A 252 -1.16 24.62 -0.33
CA GLU A 252 -1.14 26.08 -0.47
C GLU A 252 -2.56 26.66 -0.40
N ASP A 253 -3.51 26.05 -1.10
CA ASP A 253 -4.93 26.42 -1.06
C ASP A 253 -5.50 26.30 0.35
N CYS A 254 -5.16 25.22 1.08
CA CYS A 254 -5.57 25.03 2.46
C CYS A 254 -4.97 26.08 3.41
N LYS A 255 -3.74 26.54 3.16
CA LYS A 255 -3.09 27.61 3.94
C LYS A 255 -3.73 28.97 3.66
N ASN A 256 -4.07 29.24 2.40
CA ASN A 256 -4.63 30.52 1.95
C ASN A 256 -6.12 30.68 2.32
N ASN A 257 -6.89 29.58 2.32
CA ASN A 257 -8.35 29.59 2.57
C ASN A 257 -8.73 29.29 4.03
N LYS A 258 -8.00 29.82 5.02
CA LYS A 258 -8.36 29.64 6.45
C LYS A 258 -9.78 30.12 6.81
N ASN A 259 -10.46 30.93 5.98
CA ASN A 259 -11.80 31.48 6.24
C ASN A 259 -12.88 31.22 5.17
N LYS A 260 -12.69 30.33 4.19
CA LYS A 260 -13.78 29.92 3.27
C LYS A 260 -13.68 28.44 2.96
N LEU A 261 -14.38 27.63 3.74
CA LEU A 261 -14.75 26.27 3.32
C LEU A 261 -15.74 26.42 2.16
N VAL A 262 -15.24 26.32 0.93
CA VAL A 262 -16.09 26.20 -0.26
C VAL A 262 -15.67 24.95 -1.03
N LYS A 263 -16.62 24.02 -1.06
CA LYS A 263 -16.99 23.08 -2.12
C LYS A 263 -15.91 22.72 -3.15
N ASN A 264 -15.66 21.41 -3.23
CA ASN A 264 -15.17 20.65 -4.39
C ASN A 264 -13.84 21.10 -4.99
N PHE A 265 -12.74 20.54 -4.48
CA PHE A 265 -11.57 20.34 -5.32
C PHE A 265 -11.92 19.24 -6.33
N ASP A 266 -12.40 19.66 -7.51
CA ASP A 266 -12.66 18.78 -8.65
C ASP A 266 -11.44 18.81 -9.60
N PRO A 267 -10.65 17.73 -9.68
CA PRO A 267 -9.51 17.63 -10.59
C PRO A 267 -9.91 17.73 -12.07
N SER A 268 -11.19 17.55 -12.41
CA SER A 268 -11.70 17.62 -13.79
C SER A 268 -11.41 18.98 -14.45
N ASN A 269 -11.29 20.06 -13.67
CA ASN A 269 -10.98 21.40 -14.18
C ASN A 269 -9.53 21.56 -14.70
N LEU A 270 -8.63 20.62 -14.40
CA LEU A 270 -7.23 20.65 -14.87
C LEU A 270 -7.04 19.95 -16.22
N THR A 271 -8.05 19.21 -16.71
CA THR A 271 -8.01 18.54 -18.03
C THR A 271 -8.01 19.52 -19.21
N ASN A 272 -8.33 20.80 -18.99
CA ASN A 272 -8.35 21.83 -20.04
C ASN A 272 -6.97 22.29 -20.53
N VAL A 273 -5.86 21.82 -19.93
CA VAL A 273 -4.50 22.19 -20.37
C VAL A 273 -3.92 21.18 -21.38
N SER A 274 -4.48 19.97 -21.51
CA SER A 274 -4.02 18.97 -22.49
C SER A 274 -4.73 19.03 -23.85
N ASN A 275 -5.83 19.78 -23.98
CA ASN A 275 -6.71 19.77 -25.17
C ASN A 275 -6.84 21.13 -25.90
N LYS A 276 -5.74 21.86 -26.11
CA LYS A 276 -5.78 23.12 -26.90
C LYS A 276 -5.85 22.96 -28.43
N ASN A 277 -5.91 21.73 -28.97
CA ASN A 277 -5.93 21.50 -30.42
C ASN A 277 -7.06 20.56 -30.88
N ASN A 278 -8.32 20.84 -30.54
CA ASN A 278 -9.45 20.39 -31.36
C ASN A 278 -10.63 21.37 -31.24
N LYS A 279 -10.82 22.19 -32.28
CA LYS A 279 -12.01 23.02 -32.46
C LYS A 279 -13.17 22.15 -32.97
N LYS A 280 -14.25 22.13 -32.20
CA LYS A 280 -15.69 22.16 -32.57
C LYS A 280 -16.43 21.31 -31.54
N PHE A 281 -17.34 21.91 -30.77
CA PHE A 281 -18.76 21.54 -30.77
C PHE A 281 -19.58 22.56 -29.98
N LYS A 282 -20.86 22.62 -30.33
CA LYS A 282 -21.85 23.67 -30.09
C LYS A 282 -22.20 23.89 -28.62
N LYS A 283 -22.49 25.15 -28.33
CA LYS A 283 -23.10 25.73 -27.14
C LYS A 283 -24.56 25.24 -27.02
N ILE A 284 -24.93 24.65 -25.88
CA ILE A 284 -26.33 24.55 -25.42
C ILE A 284 -26.35 25.04 -23.96
N GLU A 285 -27.34 25.88 -23.69
CA GLU A 285 -27.48 26.74 -22.52
C GLU A 285 -27.81 25.96 -21.23
N THR A 286 -27.24 26.45 -20.14
CA THR A 286 -27.49 26.02 -18.75
C THR A 286 -28.78 26.68 -18.24
N GLU A 287 -29.81 25.87 -17.94
CA GLU A 287 -30.90 26.27 -17.05
C GLU A 287 -30.63 25.84 -15.61
N ASN A 288 -30.97 26.74 -14.69
CA ASN A 288 -30.76 26.68 -13.25
C ASN A 288 -31.34 25.42 -12.58
N ILE A 289 -30.53 24.72 -11.76
CA ILE A 289 -31.04 23.68 -10.85
C ILE A 289 -30.56 23.96 -9.41
N ASN A 290 -31.56 24.06 -8.54
CA ASN A 290 -31.53 24.36 -7.11
C ASN A 290 -30.54 23.52 -6.28
N GLU A 291 -29.84 24.18 -5.34
CA GLU A 291 -28.85 23.63 -4.41
C GLU A 291 -29.40 22.63 -3.35
N ALA A 292 -30.66 22.19 -3.44
CA ALA A 292 -31.25 21.21 -2.51
C ALA A 292 -31.21 19.76 -3.01
N ASN A 293 -30.81 19.50 -4.27
CA ASN A 293 -30.78 18.16 -4.87
C ASN A 293 -29.37 17.56 -5.04
N ILE A 294 -28.31 18.23 -4.55
CA ILE A 294 -26.91 17.76 -4.70
C ILE A 294 -26.47 16.85 -3.52
N LEU A 295 -27.31 16.66 -2.50
CA LEU A 295 -27.09 15.71 -1.38
C LEU A 295 -27.62 14.29 -1.63
N LYS A 296 -28.05 14.00 -2.86
CA LYS A 296 -28.28 12.63 -3.33
C LYS A 296 -27.51 12.45 -4.63
N GLY A 297 -26.32 11.85 -4.53
CA GLY A 297 -25.64 11.32 -5.70
C GLY A 297 -26.60 10.38 -6.44
N ASN A 298 -26.58 10.43 -7.77
CA ASN A 298 -27.42 9.63 -8.66
C ASN A 298 -27.27 8.13 -8.34
N ALA A 299 -28.14 7.65 -7.45
CA ALA A 299 -28.54 6.27 -7.31
C ALA A 299 -29.85 6.11 -8.06
N THR A 300 -29.78 5.98 -9.39
CA THR A 300 -30.92 5.57 -10.22
C THR A 300 -30.58 4.27 -10.90
N GLU A 301 -30.54 3.20 -10.09
CA GLU A 301 -30.96 1.82 -10.38
C GLU A 301 -30.68 0.86 -9.19
N THR A 302 -30.62 1.36 -7.96
CA THR A 302 -30.43 0.53 -6.74
C THR A 302 -31.44 0.80 -5.64
N ASP A 303 -32.56 1.45 -5.97
CA ASP A 303 -33.71 1.61 -5.09
C ASP A 303 -34.57 0.33 -4.93
N ILE A 304 -34.14 -0.79 -5.53
CA ILE A 304 -34.88 -2.07 -5.51
C ILE A 304 -34.31 -3.07 -4.47
N ILE A 305 -33.10 -2.88 -3.94
CA ILE A 305 -32.52 -3.76 -2.89
C ILE A 305 -32.40 -3.06 -1.51
N LEU A 306 -32.77 -1.78 -1.42
CA LEU A 306 -32.80 -1.01 -0.17
C LEU A 306 -34.22 -0.76 0.39
N LYS A 307 -35.26 -1.37 -0.19
CA LYS A 307 -36.65 -1.20 0.28
C LYS A 307 -37.28 -2.37 1.04
N ASP A 308 -36.64 -3.53 1.12
CA ASP A 308 -37.10 -4.60 2.01
C ASP A 308 -36.31 -4.61 3.31
N ARG A 309 -36.78 -3.76 4.23
CA ARG A 309 -36.94 -4.00 5.69
C ARG A 309 -37.21 -2.67 6.40
N LYS A 310 -38.34 -2.03 6.07
CA LYS A 310 -39.05 -1.19 7.03
C LYS A 310 -39.76 -2.13 8.01
N GLY A 311 -39.03 -2.55 9.03
CA GLY A 311 -39.57 -3.23 10.21
C GLY A 311 -38.96 -2.55 11.43
N GLU A 312 -39.81 -1.78 12.11
CA GLU A 312 -39.66 -1.15 13.44
C GLU A 312 -38.25 -0.64 13.82
N ASP A 313 -38.07 0.67 13.67
CA ASP A 313 -37.01 1.42 14.33
C ASP A 313 -37.44 1.64 15.79
N ASP A 314 -36.86 0.90 16.74
CA ASP A 314 -37.21 0.99 18.18
C ASP A 314 -36.92 2.37 18.82
N GLY A 315 -36.59 3.40 18.03
CA GLY A 315 -36.30 4.77 18.48
C GLY A 315 -35.01 4.96 19.27
N ILE A 316 -34.24 3.90 19.53
CA ILE A 316 -32.95 3.96 20.26
C ILE A 316 -31.80 4.09 19.26
N GLU A 317 -31.34 5.33 19.09
CA GLU A 317 -30.16 5.70 18.29
C GLU A 317 -28.86 5.19 18.94
N LEU A 318 -27.98 4.55 18.16
CA LEU A 318 -26.66 4.14 18.63
C LEU A 318 -25.78 5.37 18.87
N LYS A 319 -25.53 5.70 20.13
CA LYS A 319 -24.66 6.82 20.53
C LYS A 319 -23.21 6.37 20.70
N PRO A 320 -22.22 7.19 20.32
CA PRO A 320 -20.82 6.91 20.60
C PRO A 320 -20.52 7.05 22.10
N ASP A 321 -19.58 6.26 22.60
CA ASP A 321 -19.04 6.37 23.95
C ASP A 321 -17.98 7.50 24.03
N VAL A 322 -17.26 7.74 22.92
CA VAL A 322 -16.20 8.75 22.84
C VAL A 322 -16.44 9.66 21.64
N ILE A 323 -16.50 10.97 21.88
CA ILE A 323 -16.66 11.99 20.84
C ILE A 323 -15.29 12.57 20.46
N LEU A 324 -14.92 12.46 19.18
CA LEU A 324 -13.70 13.05 18.63
C LEU A 324 -14.00 14.43 18.04
N ALA A 325 -13.99 15.46 18.90
CA ALA A 325 -14.48 16.81 18.56
C ALA A 325 -13.67 17.54 17.46
N ASP A 326 -12.37 17.27 17.37
CA ASP A 326 -11.43 17.89 16.43
C ASP A 326 -11.09 17.00 15.21
N TYR A 327 -11.78 15.86 15.04
CA TYR A 327 -11.46 14.89 13.99
C TYR A 327 -11.71 15.42 12.57
N ASN A 328 -12.70 16.32 12.41
CA ASN A 328 -13.13 16.89 11.12
C ASN A 328 -13.31 15.80 10.03
N PRO A 329 -14.35 14.96 10.16
CA PRO A 329 -14.56 13.78 9.31
C PRO A 329 -14.73 14.17 7.83
N GLN A 330 -14.36 13.24 6.95
CA GLN A 330 -14.58 13.33 5.50
C GLN A 330 -15.63 12.28 5.10
N THR A 331 -15.30 11.36 4.20
CA THR A 331 -16.13 10.19 3.93
C THR A 331 -15.55 8.99 4.69
N PRO A 332 -16.36 7.97 5.03
CA PRO A 332 -15.86 6.81 5.77
C PRO A 332 -14.65 6.13 5.11
N VAL A 333 -14.60 6.05 3.79
CA VAL A 333 -13.47 5.47 3.05
C VAL A 333 -12.19 6.32 3.23
N ILE A 334 -12.30 7.65 3.12
CA ILE A 334 -11.17 8.56 3.35
C ILE A 334 -10.72 8.51 4.81
N ASP A 335 -11.65 8.49 5.75
CA ASP A 335 -11.31 8.48 7.17
C ASP A 335 -10.61 7.18 7.57
N SER A 336 -10.95 6.04 6.97
CA SER A 336 -10.19 4.79 7.11
C SER A 336 -8.74 4.89 6.59
N MET A 337 -8.47 5.73 5.59
CA MET A 337 -7.09 5.96 5.12
C MET A 337 -6.22 6.70 6.15
N ARG A 338 -6.83 7.37 7.14
CA ARG A 338 -6.09 8.00 8.25
C ARG A 338 -5.39 6.98 9.14
N THR A 339 -5.65 5.68 8.97
CA THR A 339 -4.77 4.61 9.47
C THR A 339 -3.31 4.83 9.08
N ALA A 340 -3.01 5.44 7.94
CA ALA A 340 -1.65 5.80 7.53
C ALA A 340 -0.96 6.81 8.48
N LEU A 341 -1.73 7.54 9.29
CA LEU A 341 -1.19 8.41 10.34
C LEU A 341 -0.73 7.61 11.57
N PHE A 342 -1.22 6.37 11.73
CA PHE A 342 -0.84 5.47 12.81
C PHE A 342 0.47 4.72 12.52
N GLU A 343 1.53 5.48 12.26
CA GLU A 343 2.85 4.94 12.01
C GLU A 343 3.78 5.06 13.23
N VAL A 344 4.87 4.30 13.16
CA VAL A 344 5.99 4.42 14.10
C VAL A 344 6.69 5.75 13.87
N ASN A 345 6.36 6.76 14.67
CA ASN A 345 7.12 8.01 14.80
C ASN A 345 8.45 7.76 15.53
N ASP A 346 9.28 6.88 14.99
CA ASP A 346 10.70 6.90 15.33
C ASP A 346 11.29 8.04 14.50
N ASN A 347 12.07 8.95 15.10
CA ASN A 347 12.77 10.07 14.44
C ASN A 347 13.79 9.62 13.35
N TYR A 348 13.74 8.35 12.95
CA TYR A 348 14.62 7.63 12.06
C TYR A 348 13.81 7.03 10.90
N LYS A 349 12.92 7.81 10.27
CA LYS A 349 12.13 7.37 9.08
C LYS A 349 12.92 7.40 7.77
N SER A 350 14.21 7.72 7.80
CA SER A 350 15.05 7.79 6.60
C SER A 350 15.46 6.40 6.12
N ILE A 351 15.64 6.22 4.81
CA ILE A 351 16.18 4.97 4.22
C ILE A 351 17.49 4.55 4.91
N TRP A 352 18.33 5.50 5.31
CA TRP A 352 19.52 5.27 6.12
C TRP A 352 19.26 4.46 7.39
N ALA A 353 18.17 4.75 8.09
CA ALA A 353 17.74 4.02 9.26
C ALA A 353 17.44 2.54 8.95
N ASP A 354 16.97 2.24 7.74
CA ASP A 354 16.61 0.88 7.33
C ASP A 354 17.80 0.01 6.90
N PHE A 355 18.96 0.59 6.62
CA PHE A 355 20.13 -0.14 6.16
C PHE A 355 21.37 0.05 7.02
N SER A 356 21.45 1.14 7.79
CA SER A 356 22.51 1.37 8.76
C SER A 356 22.45 0.35 9.89
N VAL A 357 23.57 -0.32 10.14
CA VAL A 357 23.72 -1.25 11.26
C VAL A 357 23.77 -0.55 12.62
N TRP A 358 23.97 0.76 12.64
CA TRP A 358 24.07 1.57 13.86
C TRP A 358 22.71 2.03 14.39
N ASN A 359 21.65 1.88 13.60
CA ASN A 359 20.32 2.33 13.99
C ASN A 359 19.68 1.44 15.07
N ARG A 360 19.07 2.07 16.08
CA ARG A 360 18.37 1.40 17.20
C ARG A 360 16.85 1.56 17.17
N ALA A 361 16.26 1.95 16.04
CA ALA A 361 14.81 2.05 15.85
C ALA A 361 14.08 0.77 16.32
N PHE A 362 12.88 0.91 16.87
CA PHE A 362 12.17 -0.21 17.49
C PHE A 362 11.95 -1.36 16.49
N TYR A 363 11.58 -1.01 15.26
CA TYR A 363 11.34 -1.98 14.20
C TYR A 363 12.57 -2.83 13.86
N LYS A 364 13.79 -2.32 14.06
CA LYS A 364 15.03 -3.08 13.85
C LYS A 364 15.34 -4.06 14.99
N ARG A 365 14.78 -3.82 16.18
CA ARG A 365 14.96 -4.69 17.35
C ARG A 365 14.11 -5.95 17.27
N LEU A 366 12.96 -5.88 16.59
CA LEU A 366 12.10 -7.03 16.32
C LEU A 366 12.88 -8.09 15.53
N LYS A 367 13.06 -9.27 16.13
CA LYS A 367 13.71 -10.43 15.52
C LYS A 367 12.71 -11.20 14.67
N THR A 368 13.17 -11.81 13.59
CA THR A 368 12.37 -12.73 12.78
C THR A 368 12.80 -14.16 13.10
N ALA A 369 11.84 -15.03 13.38
CA ALA A 369 12.05 -16.47 13.52
C ALA A 369 11.09 -17.23 12.61
N SER A 370 11.30 -18.54 12.50
CA SER A 370 10.41 -19.42 11.77
C SER A 370 10.21 -20.75 12.49
N ILE A 371 9.04 -21.35 12.29
CA ILE A 371 8.62 -22.59 12.94
C ILE A 371 7.92 -23.50 11.95
N SER A 372 8.09 -24.82 12.10
CA SER A 372 7.27 -25.79 11.37
C SER A 372 5.94 -25.97 12.09
N VAL A 373 4.84 -25.50 11.48
CA VAL A 373 3.49 -25.69 12.03
C VAL A 373 2.97 -27.07 11.64
N TYR A 374 3.19 -27.48 10.38
CA TYR A 374 2.86 -28.81 9.86
C TYR A 374 4.09 -29.41 9.18
N PRO A 375 4.38 -30.72 9.36
CA PRO A 375 5.65 -31.34 8.93
C PRO A 375 6.02 -31.10 7.47
N ASP A 376 5.06 -31.21 6.55
CA ASP A 376 5.27 -31.12 5.10
C ASP A 376 5.04 -29.72 4.52
N CYS A 377 4.85 -28.72 5.40
CA CYS A 377 4.58 -27.35 4.99
C CYS A 377 5.81 -26.45 5.15
N PRO A 378 5.99 -25.44 4.29
CA PRO A 378 6.98 -24.38 4.49
C PRO A 378 6.90 -23.77 5.89
N LYS A 379 8.05 -23.59 6.55
CA LYS A 379 8.10 -22.98 7.89
C LYS A 379 7.43 -21.61 7.90
N TYR A 380 6.52 -21.43 8.84
CA TYR A 380 5.85 -20.17 9.07
C TYR A 380 6.80 -19.18 9.73
N LYS A 381 6.83 -17.94 9.25
CA LYS A 381 7.66 -16.87 9.82
C LYS A 381 6.82 -15.99 10.74
N TYR A 382 7.43 -15.54 11.81
CA TYR A 382 6.85 -14.57 12.74
C TYR A 382 7.92 -13.61 13.24
N ARG A 383 7.50 -12.49 13.82
CA ARG A 383 8.41 -11.54 14.47
C ARG A 383 8.15 -11.49 15.95
N TYR A 384 9.20 -11.23 16.72
CA TYR A 384 9.07 -11.13 18.16
C TYR A 384 10.13 -10.21 18.77
N LEU A 385 9.86 -9.73 19.97
CA LEU A 385 10.81 -9.05 20.83
C LEU A 385 10.47 -9.36 22.29
N LEU A 386 11.41 -9.97 23.00
CA LEU A 386 11.22 -10.41 24.38
C LEU A 386 11.70 -9.37 25.38
N GLN A 387 11.04 -9.34 26.54
CA GLN A 387 11.56 -8.67 27.72
C GLN A 387 12.75 -9.46 28.31
N LYS A 388 13.55 -8.79 29.13
CA LYS A 388 14.72 -9.42 29.78
C LYS A 388 14.33 -10.34 30.94
N LYS A 389 13.12 -10.19 31.48
CA LYS A 389 12.58 -10.95 32.61
C LYS A 389 11.30 -11.66 32.17
N ASN A 390 10.83 -12.61 32.95
CA ASN A 390 9.48 -13.18 32.78
C ASN A 390 8.46 -12.03 32.74
N SER A 391 7.57 -12.10 31.76
CA SER A 391 6.63 -11.03 31.44
C SER A 391 5.35 -11.63 30.86
N PRO A 392 4.25 -10.89 30.79
CA PRO A 392 3.17 -11.28 29.90
C PRO A 392 3.63 -11.21 28.43
N VAL A 393 2.90 -11.88 27.55
CA VAL A 393 3.14 -11.85 26.10
C VAL A 393 1.95 -11.26 25.36
N ALA A 394 2.21 -10.35 24.42
CA ALA A 394 1.21 -9.83 23.51
C ALA A 394 1.36 -10.47 22.13
N VAL A 395 0.31 -11.11 21.64
CA VAL A 395 0.22 -11.69 20.28
C VAL A 395 -0.62 -10.75 19.42
N ILE A 396 -0.05 -10.26 18.32
CA ILE A 396 -0.67 -9.23 17.47
C ILE A 396 -1.03 -9.82 16.11
N PHE A 397 -2.32 -9.78 15.78
CA PHE A 397 -2.91 -10.16 14.51
C PHE A 397 -3.31 -8.93 13.68
N PRO A 398 -2.67 -8.69 12.53
CA PRO A 398 -2.97 -7.53 11.72
C PRO A 398 -4.24 -7.72 10.88
N SER A 399 -4.60 -6.65 10.15
CA SER A 399 -5.73 -6.58 9.23
C SER A 399 -5.61 -7.58 8.06
N ILE A 400 -6.66 -7.70 7.26
CA ILE A 400 -6.74 -8.68 6.17
C ILE A 400 -5.54 -8.61 5.22
N GLY A 401 -4.90 -9.77 4.98
CA GLY A 401 -3.79 -9.90 4.05
C GLY A 401 -2.48 -9.22 4.47
N ASP A 402 -2.40 -8.64 5.66
CA ASP A 402 -1.16 -8.04 6.15
C ASP A 402 -0.14 -9.08 6.62
N GLY A 403 1.12 -8.86 6.27
CA GLY A 403 2.24 -9.72 6.64
C GLY A 403 2.88 -9.30 7.97
N ILE A 404 3.88 -10.08 8.39
CA ILE A 404 4.64 -9.83 9.64
C ILE A 404 5.43 -8.51 9.64
N MET A 405 5.55 -7.87 8.48
CA MET A 405 6.24 -6.57 8.32
C MET A 405 5.31 -5.37 8.46
N SER A 406 4.02 -5.57 8.77
CA SER A 406 3.03 -4.50 8.97
C SER A 406 3.53 -3.41 9.93
N THR A 407 3.47 -2.15 9.47
CA THR A 407 3.89 -0.97 10.24
C THR A 407 2.93 -0.70 11.41
N HIS A 408 1.62 -0.89 11.20
CA HIS A 408 0.59 -0.79 12.23
C HIS A 408 0.80 -1.85 13.32
N ALA A 409 1.03 -3.11 12.95
CA ALA A 409 1.30 -4.18 13.91
C ALA A 409 2.57 -3.90 14.72
N ALA A 410 3.62 -3.39 14.08
CA ALA A 410 4.84 -2.99 14.78
C ALA A 410 4.64 -1.81 15.73
N LYS A 411 3.73 -0.87 15.42
CA LYS A 411 3.36 0.23 16.31
C LYS A 411 2.64 -0.27 17.55
N PHE A 412 1.68 -1.17 17.40
CA PHE A 412 1.05 -1.82 18.56
C PHE A 412 2.07 -2.62 19.36
N ALA A 413 2.94 -3.39 18.70
CA ALA A 413 4.02 -4.11 19.38
C ALA A 413 4.92 -3.19 20.21
N LYS A 414 5.22 -1.98 19.71
CA LYS A 414 5.95 -0.97 20.47
C LYS A 414 5.20 -0.55 21.73
N ILE A 415 3.91 -0.24 21.61
CA ILE A 415 3.05 0.18 22.74
C ILE A 415 2.99 -0.90 23.83
N PHE A 416 2.79 -2.16 23.44
CA PHE A 416 2.80 -3.29 24.38
C PHE A 416 4.18 -3.50 25.01
N TYR A 417 5.24 -3.43 24.21
CA TYR A 417 6.61 -3.61 24.72
C TYR A 417 6.99 -2.54 25.74
N GLU A 418 6.61 -1.29 25.51
CA GLU A 418 6.80 -0.18 26.47
C GLU A 418 5.99 -0.36 27.76
N LYS A 419 4.91 -1.15 27.71
CA LYS A 419 4.10 -1.54 28.88
C LYS A 419 4.58 -2.81 29.58
N GLY A 420 5.74 -3.33 29.19
CA GLY A 420 6.37 -4.47 29.87
C GLY A 420 6.01 -5.83 29.28
N TYR A 421 5.34 -5.89 28.13
CA TYR A 421 5.05 -7.17 27.45
C TYR A 421 6.24 -7.62 26.62
N SER A 422 6.44 -8.93 26.55
CA SER A 422 7.09 -9.54 25.38
C SER A 422 6.09 -9.51 24.23
N VAL A 423 6.54 -9.33 22.99
CA VAL A 423 5.63 -9.14 21.85
C VAL A 423 5.91 -10.13 20.73
N VAL A 424 4.85 -10.63 20.12
CA VAL A 424 4.85 -11.52 18.96
C VAL A 424 3.91 -10.95 17.91
N ILE A 425 4.40 -10.76 16.69
CA ILE A 425 3.63 -10.32 15.53
C ILE A 425 3.49 -11.50 14.59
N LEU A 426 2.23 -11.87 14.33
CA LEU A 426 1.85 -12.85 13.32
C LEU A 426 1.34 -12.10 12.08
N SER A 427 1.35 -12.76 10.93
CA SER A 427 0.63 -12.28 9.76
C SER A 427 -0.87 -12.55 9.93
N SER A 428 -1.69 -11.86 9.14
CA SER A 428 -3.09 -12.24 8.96
C SER A 428 -3.18 -13.70 8.51
N HIS A 429 -4.18 -14.43 8.98
CA HIS A 429 -4.45 -15.79 8.49
C HIS A 429 -4.84 -15.80 7.00
N PHE A 430 -5.32 -14.67 6.47
CA PHE A 430 -5.56 -14.45 5.04
C PHE A 430 -4.31 -14.07 4.24
N ASN A 431 -3.17 -13.81 4.91
CA ASN A 431 -1.93 -13.48 4.21
C ASN A 431 -1.33 -14.73 3.54
N TRP A 432 -0.74 -14.52 2.38
CA TRP A 432 -0.17 -15.59 1.56
C TRP A 432 0.94 -16.39 2.25
N GLU A 433 1.78 -15.77 3.12
CA GLU A 433 2.80 -16.51 3.87
C GLU A 433 2.16 -17.46 4.89
N PHE A 434 1.05 -17.05 5.53
CA PHE A 434 0.31 -17.93 6.44
C PHE A 434 -0.32 -19.09 5.66
N ALA A 435 -1.07 -18.79 4.60
CA ALA A 435 -1.77 -19.80 3.82
C ALA A 435 -0.83 -20.80 3.12
N LYS A 436 0.41 -20.39 2.83
CA LYS A 436 1.49 -21.25 2.31
C LYS A 436 2.07 -22.20 3.36
N SER A 437 1.99 -21.85 4.64
CA SER A 437 2.51 -22.64 5.76
C SER A 437 1.49 -23.61 6.36
N MET A 438 0.31 -23.73 5.74
CA MET A 438 -0.78 -24.61 6.14
C MET A 438 -0.95 -25.76 5.13
N PRO A 439 -1.68 -26.83 5.48
CA PRO A 439 -2.01 -27.93 4.57
C PRO A 439 -2.63 -27.45 3.25
N LYS A 440 -2.52 -28.26 2.20
CA LYS A 440 -2.93 -27.86 0.84
C LYS A 440 -4.42 -27.55 0.75
N GLU A 441 -5.22 -28.25 1.55
CA GLU A 441 -6.67 -28.17 1.66
C GLU A 441 -7.16 -26.91 2.40
N TYR A 442 -6.25 -26.21 3.11
CA TYR A 442 -6.59 -25.02 3.87
C TYR A 442 -6.83 -23.80 2.98
N TYR A 443 -8.02 -23.23 3.01
CA TYR A 443 -8.36 -21.94 2.40
C TYR A 443 -8.85 -20.97 3.49
N PRO A 444 -8.18 -19.82 3.70
CA PRO A 444 -8.57 -18.88 4.74
C PRO A 444 -9.83 -18.09 4.34
N GLY A 445 -10.62 -17.68 5.32
CA GLY A 445 -11.82 -16.87 5.13
C GLY A 445 -13.04 -17.35 5.93
N ASN A 446 -12.92 -18.43 6.70
CA ASN A 446 -13.96 -18.91 7.60
C ASN A 446 -13.43 -18.95 9.05
N PRO A 447 -13.65 -17.89 9.84
CA PRO A 447 -13.12 -17.80 11.21
C PRO A 447 -13.47 -18.98 12.13
N SER A 448 -14.61 -19.64 11.93
CA SER A 448 -14.98 -20.85 12.71
C SER A 448 -14.02 -22.02 12.47
N VAL A 449 -13.41 -22.10 11.29
CA VAL A 449 -12.47 -23.15 10.91
C VAL A 449 -11.03 -22.67 11.09
N ASP A 450 -10.75 -21.44 10.64
CA ASP A 450 -9.42 -20.85 10.66
C ASP A 450 -8.84 -20.72 12.08
N VAL A 451 -9.70 -20.57 13.10
CA VAL A 451 -9.29 -20.44 14.51
C VAL A 451 -8.43 -21.62 14.99
N GLU A 452 -8.67 -22.84 14.49
CA GLU A 452 -7.91 -24.03 14.90
C GLU A 452 -6.45 -23.95 14.43
N TYR A 453 -6.25 -23.50 13.18
CA TYR A 453 -4.92 -23.29 12.59
C TYR A 453 -4.19 -22.14 13.28
N VAL A 454 -4.90 -21.05 13.56
CA VAL A 454 -4.35 -19.88 14.26
C VAL A 454 -3.95 -20.23 15.69
N LYS A 455 -4.80 -20.96 16.43
CA LYS A 455 -4.51 -21.43 17.79
C LYS A 455 -3.28 -22.34 17.80
N THR A 456 -3.27 -23.38 16.97
CA THR A 456 -2.15 -24.33 16.84
C THR A 456 -0.83 -23.60 16.54
N THR A 457 -0.87 -22.65 15.61
CA THR A 457 0.31 -21.85 15.24
C THR A 457 0.79 -20.99 16.41
N THR A 458 -0.15 -20.32 17.10
CA THR A 458 0.16 -19.44 18.23
C THR A 458 0.77 -20.24 19.38
N ASP A 459 0.15 -21.35 19.76
CA ASP A 459 0.62 -22.20 20.86
C ASP A 459 2.03 -22.74 20.58
N LYS A 460 2.28 -23.25 19.37
CA LYS A 460 3.63 -23.70 18.96
C LYS A 460 4.67 -22.59 19.02
N ILE A 461 4.32 -21.38 18.61
CA ILE A 461 5.23 -20.23 18.67
C ILE A 461 5.55 -19.86 20.12
N ILE A 462 4.52 -19.78 20.97
CA ILE A 462 4.68 -19.43 22.37
C ILE A 462 5.56 -20.47 23.09
N SER A 463 5.24 -21.77 22.98
CA SER A 463 6.04 -22.83 23.60
C SER A 463 7.48 -22.83 23.08
N ASN A 464 7.68 -22.65 21.76
CA ASN A 464 9.02 -22.58 21.19
C ASN A 464 9.83 -21.39 21.72
N LEU A 465 9.19 -20.24 21.93
CA LEU A 465 9.86 -19.06 22.50
C LEU A 465 10.21 -19.24 23.97
N GLU A 466 9.33 -19.87 24.76
CA GLU A 466 9.58 -20.19 26.16
C GLU A 466 10.76 -21.17 26.30
N GLU A 467 10.71 -22.30 25.60
CA GLU A 467 11.77 -23.33 25.61
C GLU A 467 13.12 -22.78 25.15
N LYS A 468 13.14 -22.10 23.99
CA LYS A 468 14.38 -21.63 23.38
C LYS A 468 15.08 -20.54 24.18
N ASN A 469 14.33 -19.72 24.92
CA ASN A 469 14.88 -18.60 25.67
C ASN A 469 14.91 -18.85 27.20
N ASN A 470 14.46 -20.02 27.66
CA ASN A 470 14.34 -20.38 29.07
C ASN A 470 13.58 -19.31 29.88
N ILE A 471 12.44 -18.86 29.33
CA ILE A 471 11.53 -17.90 29.98
C ILE A 471 10.15 -18.53 30.14
N LYS A 472 9.34 -17.97 31.04
CA LYS A 472 7.90 -18.26 31.09
C LYS A 472 7.10 -16.98 30.96
N PHE A 473 6.05 -17.03 30.14
CA PHE A 473 5.09 -15.94 30.05
C PHE A 473 4.07 -16.05 31.17
N SER A 474 3.82 -14.95 31.89
CA SER A 474 2.88 -14.95 33.00
C SER A 474 1.42 -15.02 32.54
N SER A 475 1.11 -14.35 31.42
CA SER A 475 -0.23 -14.35 30.80
C SER A 475 -0.13 -13.98 29.32
N LYS A 476 -1.18 -14.28 28.55
CA LYS A 476 -1.26 -13.99 27.11
C LYS A 476 -2.31 -12.91 26.84
N THR A 477 -1.94 -11.84 26.15
CA THR A 477 -2.87 -10.88 25.57
C THR A 477 -2.87 -11.02 24.05
N VAL A 478 -4.01 -11.29 23.45
CA VAL A 478 -4.17 -11.35 22.00
C VAL A 478 -4.84 -10.08 21.52
N MET A 479 -4.27 -9.44 20.50
CA MET A 479 -4.82 -8.24 19.90
C MET A 479 -5.01 -8.43 18.40
N GLY A 480 -6.16 -8.02 17.88
CA GLY A 480 -6.44 -8.03 16.45
C GLY A 480 -7.00 -6.71 15.92
N THR A 481 -6.72 -6.41 14.66
CA THR A 481 -7.37 -5.31 13.91
C THR A 481 -8.18 -5.85 12.73
N SER A 482 -9.33 -5.26 12.44
CA SER A 482 -10.18 -5.64 11.28
C SER A 482 -10.45 -7.15 11.25
N PHE A 483 -10.10 -7.84 10.16
CA PHE A 483 -10.24 -9.30 10.05
C PHE A 483 -9.42 -10.08 11.10
N GLY A 484 -8.28 -9.55 11.53
CA GLY A 484 -7.53 -10.09 12.68
C GLY A 484 -8.25 -9.91 14.01
N ALA A 485 -9.06 -8.84 14.15
CA ALA A 485 -9.91 -8.62 15.32
C ALA A 485 -11.06 -9.62 15.38
N LEU A 486 -11.68 -9.92 14.24
CA LEU A 486 -12.69 -10.98 14.13
C LEU A 486 -12.10 -12.33 14.56
N MET A 487 -10.94 -12.71 14.01
CA MET A 487 -10.23 -13.92 14.42
C MET A 487 -9.89 -13.94 15.92
N THR A 488 -9.49 -12.80 16.48
CA THR A 488 -9.20 -12.67 17.91
C THR A 488 -10.42 -13.03 18.76
N MET A 489 -11.63 -12.65 18.35
CA MET A 489 -12.86 -13.02 19.07
C MET A 489 -13.19 -14.51 18.99
N TYR A 490 -12.99 -15.13 17.83
CA TYR A 490 -13.15 -16.59 17.68
C TYR A 490 -12.13 -17.35 18.52
N LEU A 491 -10.87 -16.89 18.55
CA LEU A 491 -9.84 -17.47 19.40
C LEU A 491 -10.18 -17.32 20.88
N ALA A 492 -10.73 -16.17 21.28
CA ALA A 492 -11.15 -15.89 22.65
C ALA A 492 -12.23 -16.86 23.14
N GLU A 493 -13.26 -17.09 22.33
CA GLU A 493 -14.34 -18.03 22.67
C GLU A 493 -13.82 -19.47 22.75
N LYS A 494 -13.01 -19.89 21.76
CA LYS A 494 -12.42 -21.23 21.71
C LYS A 494 -11.55 -21.52 22.94
N GLU A 495 -10.68 -20.59 23.33
CA GLU A 495 -9.78 -20.76 24.48
C GLU A 495 -10.52 -20.67 25.83
N ASN A 496 -11.59 -19.87 25.90
CA ASN A 496 -12.43 -19.78 27.08
C ASN A 496 -13.19 -21.08 27.37
N SER A 497 -13.61 -21.80 26.34
CA SER A 497 -14.30 -23.10 26.50
C SER A 497 -13.41 -24.20 27.10
N GLN A 498 -12.08 -24.02 27.09
CA GLN A 498 -11.10 -25.07 27.40
C GLN A 498 -10.32 -24.84 28.71
N THR A 499 -10.42 -23.67 29.36
CA THR A 499 -9.60 -23.33 30.53
C THR A 499 -10.42 -22.70 31.67
N ILE A 500 -10.34 -23.31 32.86
CA ILE A 500 -11.12 -22.93 34.05
C ILE A 500 -10.58 -21.64 34.72
N ASN A 501 -9.31 -21.29 34.48
CA ASN A 501 -8.63 -20.10 35.04
C ASN A 501 -7.98 -19.27 33.94
N ASN A 502 -8.77 -18.65 33.05
CA ASN A 502 -8.24 -17.95 31.89
C ASN A 502 -7.77 -16.53 32.23
N GLU A 503 -6.48 -16.36 32.55
CA GLU A 503 -5.82 -15.04 32.69
C GLU A 503 -5.58 -14.34 31.32
N ASN A 504 -5.95 -14.98 30.21
CA ASN A 504 -5.75 -14.43 28.87
C ASN A 504 -6.71 -13.28 28.60
N LYS A 505 -6.21 -12.25 27.92
CA LYS A 505 -6.96 -11.05 27.55
C LYS A 505 -7.05 -10.90 26.04
N TYR A 506 -8.18 -10.43 25.52
CA TYR A 506 -8.41 -10.30 24.08
C TYR A 506 -8.84 -8.86 23.72
N ILE A 507 -8.19 -8.26 22.74
CA ILE A 507 -8.48 -6.89 22.30
C ILE A 507 -8.78 -6.90 20.80
N ALA A 508 -10.00 -6.53 20.44
CA ALA A 508 -10.46 -6.50 19.05
C ALA A 508 -10.76 -5.06 18.61
N ILE A 509 -10.12 -4.60 17.54
CA ILE A 509 -10.34 -3.25 16.98
C ILE A 509 -11.01 -3.37 15.61
N CYS A 510 -12.17 -2.74 15.46
CA CYS A 510 -13.00 -2.78 14.26
C CYS A 510 -13.27 -4.21 13.74
N PRO A 511 -13.64 -5.21 14.57
CA PRO A 511 -13.97 -6.52 14.04
C PRO A 511 -15.22 -6.43 13.16
N PRO A 512 -15.19 -6.91 11.90
CA PRO A 512 -16.39 -7.06 11.10
C PRO A 512 -17.41 -7.93 11.83
N VAL A 513 -18.63 -7.44 12.04
CA VAL A 513 -19.66 -8.21 12.76
C VAL A 513 -20.23 -9.33 11.89
N GLU A 514 -20.53 -9.02 10.63
CA GLU A 514 -20.97 -9.99 9.63
C GLU A 514 -20.01 -10.00 8.45
N LEU A 515 -19.24 -11.09 8.33
CA LEU A 515 -18.17 -11.18 7.35
C LEU A 515 -18.67 -11.03 5.90
N VAL A 516 -19.79 -11.67 5.56
CA VAL A 516 -20.38 -11.60 4.21
C VAL A 516 -20.84 -10.19 3.85
N TYR A 517 -21.34 -9.42 4.83
CA TYR A 517 -21.67 -8.01 4.63
C TYR A 517 -20.39 -7.22 4.33
N ALA A 518 -19.36 -7.37 5.15
CA ALA A 518 -18.07 -6.70 4.96
C ALA A 518 -17.44 -7.02 3.60
N MET A 519 -17.45 -8.30 3.18
CA MET A 519 -16.99 -8.72 1.86
C MET A 519 -17.75 -8.02 0.73
N THR A 520 -19.09 -7.95 0.85
CA THR A 520 -19.93 -7.25 -0.15
C THR A 520 -19.58 -5.76 -0.24
N GLN A 521 -19.25 -5.11 0.88
CA GLN A 521 -18.82 -3.70 0.87
C GLN A 521 -17.45 -3.54 0.21
N VAL A 522 -16.52 -4.46 0.48
CA VAL A 522 -15.19 -4.48 -0.16
C VAL A 522 -15.32 -4.66 -1.68
N ASP A 523 -16.15 -5.60 -2.13
CA ASP A 523 -16.36 -5.86 -3.55
C ASP A 523 -16.98 -4.62 -4.25
N LYS A 524 -17.96 -3.96 -3.62
CA LYS A 524 -18.55 -2.71 -4.12
C LYS A 524 -17.52 -1.58 -4.29
N ILE A 525 -16.66 -1.37 -3.28
CA ILE A 525 -15.60 -0.36 -3.36
C ILE A 525 -14.63 -0.66 -4.49
N SER A 526 -14.28 -1.94 -4.59
CA SER A 526 -13.33 -2.44 -5.56
C SER A 526 -13.81 -2.35 -7.00
N GLU A 527 -15.12 -2.29 -7.22
CA GLU A 527 -15.75 -2.16 -8.53
C GLU A 527 -16.04 -0.71 -8.94
N ASN A 528 -15.68 0.28 -8.11
CA ASN A 528 -15.95 1.70 -8.39
C ASN A 528 -15.38 2.21 -9.71
N TRP A 529 -14.31 1.58 -10.21
CA TRP A 529 -13.71 1.92 -11.50
C TRP A 529 -14.68 1.73 -12.68
N LYS A 530 -15.68 0.85 -12.55
CA LYS A 530 -16.71 0.62 -13.57
C LYS A 530 -17.58 1.86 -13.82
N ASN A 531 -17.61 2.81 -12.88
CA ASN A 531 -18.40 4.04 -13.01
C ASN A 531 -17.79 5.04 -14.02
N ASN A 532 -16.47 5.01 -14.24
CA ASN A 532 -15.78 5.92 -15.15
C ASN A 532 -14.70 5.18 -15.97
N PRO A 533 -15.09 4.24 -16.86
CA PRO A 533 -14.15 3.38 -17.55
C PRO A 533 -13.24 4.14 -18.54
N ASP A 534 -13.71 5.24 -19.11
CA ASP A 534 -12.96 6.01 -20.10
C ASP A 534 -11.80 6.83 -19.49
N THR A 535 -11.96 7.27 -18.24
CA THR A 535 -10.96 8.11 -17.54
C THR A 535 -10.10 7.32 -16.56
N ILE A 536 -10.41 6.04 -16.31
CA ILE A 536 -9.80 5.24 -15.24
C ILE A 536 -8.27 5.23 -15.29
N LYS A 537 -7.69 5.23 -16.50
CA LYS A 537 -6.24 5.25 -16.70
C LYS A 537 -5.60 6.53 -16.17
N ASP A 538 -6.22 7.68 -16.42
CA ASP A 538 -5.73 8.97 -15.93
C ASP A 538 -6.04 9.14 -14.44
N ASP A 539 -7.21 8.70 -13.99
CA ASP A 539 -7.63 8.78 -12.59
C ASP A 539 -6.69 7.98 -11.68
N ILE A 540 -6.32 6.75 -12.08
CA ILE A 540 -5.34 5.93 -11.36
C ILE A 540 -3.97 6.63 -11.34
N ALA A 541 -3.54 7.19 -12.47
CA ALA A 541 -2.25 7.87 -12.56
C ALA A 541 -2.17 9.13 -11.68
N MET A 542 -3.23 9.95 -11.68
CA MET A 542 -3.33 11.13 -10.81
C MET A 542 -3.39 10.73 -9.33
N THR A 543 -4.16 9.70 -8.99
CA THR A 543 -4.26 9.17 -7.63
C THR A 543 -2.91 8.68 -7.13
N ALA A 544 -2.20 7.91 -7.96
CA ALA A 544 -0.88 7.39 -7.63
C ALA A 544 0.16 8.50 -7.49
N GLU A 545 0.13 9.53 -8.34
CA GLU A 545 1.03 10.67 -8.20
C GLU A 545 0.80 11.43 -6.89
N LYS A 546 -0.45 11.61 -6.46
CA LYS A 546 -0.73 12.17 -5.13
C LYS A 546 -0.08 11.35 -4.01
N ILE A 547 -0.16 10.02 -4.08
CA ILE A 547 0.47 9.13 -3.09
C ILE A 547 1.99 9.29 -3.10
N ILE A 548 2.60 9.33 -4.28
CA ILE A 548 4.05 9.55 -4.46
C ILE A 548 4.44 10.90 -3.86
N GLU A 549 3.71 11.97 -4.17
CA GLU A 549 3.97 13.32 -3.64
C GLU A 549 3.85 13.34 -2.11
N ILE A 550 2.81 12.73 -1.54
CA ILE A 550 2.63 12.61 -0.08
C ILE A 550 3.80 11.87 0.57
N SER A 551 4.26 10.76 -0.04
CA SER A 551 5.38 9.97 0.48
C SER A 551 6.69 10.76 0.56
N ASN A 552 6.86 11.74 -0.34
CA ASN A 552 8.04 12.61 -0.44
C ASN A 552 7.93 13.89 0.41
N LEU A 553 6.73 14.24 0.88
CA LEU A 553 6.49 15.45 1.67
C LEU A 553 6.73 15.21 3.16
N ASP A 554 7.85 15.72 3.67
CA ASP A 554 8.09 15.83 5.11
C ASP A 554 7.10 16.80 5.80
N GLU A 555 6.57 17.79 5.05
CA GLU A 555 5.69 18.85 5.58
C GLU A 555 4.30 18.34 5.98
N LEU A 556 3.71 17.37 5.27
CA LEU A 556 2.38 16.85 5.62
C LEU A 556 2.39 16.26 7.04
N LYS A 557 3.45 15.56 7.42
CA LYS A 557 3.64 14.99 8.76
C LYS A 557 3.76 16.04 9.87
N LYS A 558 4.08 17.29 9.52
CA LYS A 558 4.19 18.44 10.44
C LYS A 558 2.94 19.33 10.42
N MET A 559 2.10 19.22 9.40
CA MET A 559 0.80 19.90 9.40
C MET A 559 -0.15 19.15 10.33
N ASN A 560 -0.97 19.88 11.07
CA ASN A 560 -2.18 19.29 11.64
C ASN A 560 -3.07 18.87 10.46
N ILE A 561 -2.93 17.61 10.01
CA ILE A 561 -3.70 17.06 8.89
C ILE A 561 -5.14 16.86 9.35
N ASN A 562 -5.92 17.94 9.30
CA ASN A 562 -7.35 17.87 9.58
C ASN A 562 -8.12 17.28 8.38
N LYS A 563 -7.51 17.21 7.19
CA LYS A 563 -8.08 16.60 5.97
C LYS A 563 -7.00 15.92 5.12
N LEU A 564 -7.33 14.81 4.49
CA LEU A 564 -6.51 14.14 3.48
C LEU A 564 -6.80 14.71 2.07
N PRO A 565 -5.79 14.82 1.18
CA PRO A 565 -5.91 15.43 -0.15
C PRO A 565 -6.52 14.48 -1.21
N PHE A 566 -7.48 13.67 -0.81
CA PHE A 566 -8.14 12.68 -1.66
C PHE A 566 -9.64 12.96 -1.79
N SER A 567 -10.16 12.75 -2.99
CA SER A 567 -11.60 12.59 -3.21
C SER A 567 -12.06 11.20 -2.77
N GLU A 568 -13.38 11.01 -2.65
CA GLU A 568 -13.93 9.70 -2.32
C GLU A 568 -13.63 8.66 -3.39
N ASN A 569 -13.73 9.03 -4.68
CA ASN A 569 -13.39 8.14 -5.79
C ASN A 569 -11.92 7.69 -5.75
N GLU A 570 -11.00 8.62 -5.48
CA GLU A 570 -9.57 8.29 -5.34
C GLU A 570 -9.34 7.35 -4.15
N ALA A 571 -10.00 7.59 -3.02
CA ALA A 571 -9.93 6.73 -1.85
C ALA A 571 -10.46 5.31 -2.12
N MET A 572 -11.54 5.21 -2.88
CA MET A 572 -12.10 3.92 -3.33
C MET A 572 -11.16 3.18 -4.29
N LEU A 573 -10.52 3.88 -5.23
CA LEU A 573 -9.51 3.27 -6.12
C LEU A 573 -8.31 2.71 -5.33
N ILE A 574 -7.80 3.47 -4.37
CA ILE A 574 -6.68 3.04 -3.51
C ILE A 574 -7.09 1.81 -2.70
N THR A 575 -8.24 1.88 -2.04
CA THR A 575 -8.75 0.82 -1.19
C THR A 575 -9.03 -0.44 -2.00
N GLY A 576 -9.69 -0.31 -3.14
CA GLY A 576 -10.00 -1.39 -4.07
C GLY A 576 -8.73 -2.07 -4.59
N PHE A 577 -7.73 -1.30 -5.02
CA PHE A 577 -6.44 -1.84 -5.46
C PHE A 577 -5.74 -2.63 -4.34
N ILE A 578 -5.65 -2.06 -3.13
CA ILE A 578 -4.96 -2.72 -2.01
C ILE A 578 -5.65 -4.03 -1.65
N LEU A 579 -6.98 -4.01 -1.49
CA LEU A 579 -7.75 -5.19 -1.09
C LEU A 579 -7.74 -6.28 -2.17
N HIS A 580 -7.96 -5.91 -3.44
CA HIS A 580 -7.87 -6.87 -4.54
C HIS A 580 -6.46 -7.47 -4.66
N GLN A 581 -5.41 -6.69 -4.41
CA GLN A 581 -4.05 -7.22 -4.42
C GLN A 581 -3.81 -8.23 -3.29
N LYS A 582 -4.41 -8.06 -2.09
CA LYS A 582 -4.36 -9.07 -1.02
C LYS A 582 -5.00 -10.40 -1.44
N LEU A 583 -6.15 -10.32 -2.11
CA LEU A 583 -6.82 -11.51 -2.65
C LEU A 583 -6.00 -12.15 -3.78
N SER A 584 -5.44 -11.33 -4.68
CA SER A 584 -4.58 -11.76 -5.78
C SER A 584 -3.37 -12.55 -5.27
N ASP A 585 -2.69 -12.07 -4.22
CA ASP A 585 -1.53 -12.74 -3.63
C ASP A 585 -1.89 -14.12 -3.04
N LEU A 586 -3.08 -14.25 -2.45
CA LEU A 586 -3.59 -15.51 -1.93
C LEU A 586 -3.91 -16.50 -3.06
N ILE A 587 -4.67 -16.07 -4.08
CA ILE A 587 -5.03 -16.89 -5.24
C ILE A 587 -3.76 -17.34 -5.98
N TYR A 588 -2.81 -16.43 -6.19
CA TYR A 588 -1.52 -16.73 -6.80
C TYR A 588 -0.79 -17.82 -6.01
N THR A 589 -0.69 -17.67 -4.70
CA THR A 589 0.04 -18.63 -3.85
C THR A 589 -0.59 -20.02 -3.85
N LYS A 590 -1.91 -20.13 -3.97
CA LYS A 590 -2.61 -21.42 -4.01
C LYS A 590 -2.57 -22.09 -5.39
N ASN A 591 -2.44 -21.33 -6.48
CA ASN A 591 -2.61 -21.86 -7.85
C ASN A 591 -1.36 -21.77 -8.75
N ASN A 592 -0.29 -21.06 -8.35
CA ASN A 592 0.88 -20.82 -9.21
C ASN A 592 1.66 -22.07 -9.65
N LYS A 593 1.46 -23.22 -8.99
CA LYS A 593 2.07 -24.50 -9.38
C LYS A 593 1.22 -25.32 -10.35
N SER A 594 -0.09 -25.05 -10.43
CA SER A 594 -1.05 -25.84 -11.21
C SER A 594 -1.47 -25.20 -12.51
N LEU A 595 -1.41 -23.87 -12.62
CA LEU A 595 -1.88 -23.11 -13.79
C LEU A 595 -0.74 -22.40 -14.50
N ASN A 596 -0.91 -22.18 -15.81
CA ASN A 596 -0.06 -21.22 -16.53
C ASN A 596 -0.41 -19.78 -16.11
N ASN A 597 0.52 -18.85 -16.29
CA ASN A 597 0.32 -17.47 -15.82
C ASN A 597 -0.87 -16.78 -16.47
N THR A 598 -1.11 -16.97 -17.77
CA THR A 598 -2.22 -16.32 -18.48
C THR A 598 -3.57 -16.70 -17.86
N ASP A 599 -3.79 -17.98 -17.63
CA ASP A 599 -5.04 -18.48 -17.05
C ASP A 599 -5.16 -18.07 -15.58
N LEU A 600 -4.05 -18.05 -14.85
CA LEU A 600 -4.00 -17.59 -13.47
C LEU A 600 -4.43 -16.11 -13.34
N TYR A 601 -3.92 -15.22 -14.20
CA TYR A 601 -4.29 -13.80 -14.14
C TYR A 601 -5.70 -13.54 -14.62
N LYS A 602 -6.22 -14.33 -15.58
CA LYS A 602 -7.65 -14.28 -15.92
C LYS A 602 -8.51 -14.58 -14.69
N ILE A 603 -8.20 -15.64 -13.95
CA ILE A 603 -8.90 -15.97 -12.70
C ILE A 603 -8.76 -14.83 -11.68
N ILE A 604 -7.55 -14.33 -11.44
CA ILE A 604 -7.30 -13.25 -10.48
C ILE A 604 -8.13 -12.00 -10.81
N ASN A 605 -8.16 -11.59 -12.08
CA ASN A 605 -8.85 -10.38 -12.53
C ASN A 605 -10.39 -10.57 -12.60
N GLN A 606 -10.89 -11.80 -12.52
CA GLN A 606 -12.32 -12.12 -12.51
C GLN A 606 -12.86 -12.44 -11.10
N THR A 607 -11.98 -12.74 -10.13
CA THR A 607 -12.39 -13.19 -8.79
C THR A 607 -12.48 -12.01 -7.83
N ASN A 608 -13.67 -11.76 -7.29
CA ASN A 608 -13.89 -10.90 -6.12
C ASN A 608 -13.92 -11.73 -4.82
N TYR A 609 -14.07 -11.08 -3.65
CA TYR A 609 -14.08 -11.80 -2.38
C TYR A 609 -15.25 -12.77 -2.27
N ARG A 610 -16.44 -12.37 -2.74
CA ARG A 610 -17.61 -13.24 -2.75
C ARG A 610 -17.41 -14.50 -3.59
N ASN A 611 -16.91 -14.36 -4.82
CA ASN A 611 -16.63 -15.49 -5.70
C ASN A 611 -15.57 -16.42 -5.09
N TYR A 612 -14.52 -15.86 -4.48
CA TYR A 612 -13.54 -16.65 -3.75
C TYR A 612 -14.18 -17.47 -2.63
N ALA A 613 -15.08 -16.87 -1.85
CA ALA A 613 -15.78 -17.58 -0.78
C ALA A 613 -16.71 -18.67 -1.31
N GLU A 614 -17.46 -18.39 -2.37
CA GLU A 614 -18.37 -19.36 -3.00
C GLU A 614 -17.60 -20.55 -3.59
N ASP A 615 -16.43 -20.32 -4.18
CA ASP A 615 -15.59 -21.36 -4.79
C ASP A 615 -14.76 -22.14 -3.76
N LYS A 616 -14.21 -21.47 -2.74
CA LYS A 616 -13.19 -22.06 -1.84
C LYS A 616 -13.65 -22.34 -0.41
N LEU A 617 -14.69 -21.67 0.08
CA LEU A 617 -15.11 -21.78 1.48
C LEU A 617 -16.42 -22.54 1.67
N ILE A 618 -17.17 -22.76 0.59
CA ILE A 618 -18.33 -23.64 0.59
C ILE A 618 -17.83 -25.10 0.58
N THR A 619 -18.10 -25.81 1.67
CA THR A 619 -17.69 -27.21 1.88
C THR A 619 -18.91 -28.05 2.24
N ASN A 620 -18.74 -29.37 2.40
CA ASN A 620 -19.85 -30.24 2.83
C ASN A 620 -20.51 -29.80 4.16
N GLU A 621 -19.75 -29.11 5.03
CA GLU A 621 -20.20 -28.58 6.33
C GLU A 621 -20.76 -27.15 6.24
N CYS A 622 -20.49 -26.42 5.16
CA CYS A 622 -20.93 -25.05 4.92
C CYS A 622 -21.48 -24.96 3.49
N LYS A 623 -22.77 -25.28 3.30
CA LYS A 623 -23.34 -25.58 1.98
C LYS A 623 -23.66 -24.34 1.15
N THR A 624 -23.86 -23.19 1.80
CA THR A 624 -24.15 -21.93 1.11
C THR A 624 -23.37 -20.75 1.68
N ILE A 625 -23.38 -19.63 0.95
CA ILE A 625 -22.83 -18.36 1.43
C ILE A 625 -23.59 -17.83 2.66
N GLU A 626 -24.88 -18.15 2.81
CA GLU A 626 -25.62 -17.82 4.03
C GLU A 626 -25.12 -18.63 5.23
N ASP A 627 -24.78 -19.90 5.04
CA ASP A 627 -24.19 -20.72 6.10
C ASP A 627 -22.82 -20.18 6.51
N LEU A 628 -22.00 -19.73 5.56
CA LEU A 628 -20.74 -19.05 5.86
C LEU A 628 -21.02 -17.78 6.66
N GLY A 629 -22.01 -16.99 6.24
CA GLY A 629 -22.46 -15.78 6.94
C GLY A 629 -22.85 -16.06 8.39
N LYS A 630 -23.63 -17.11 8.65
CA LYS A 630 -24.02 -17.52 10.02
C LYS A 630 -22.80 -18.00 10.82
N ASN A 631 -21.90 -18.77 10.22
CA ASN A 631 -20.74 -19.34 10.89
C ASN A 631 -19.64 -18.33 11.20
N SER A 632 -19.57 -17.23 10.44
CA SER A 632 -18.57 -16.17 10.57
C SER A 632 -19.11 -14.90 11.26
N ASN A 633 -20.34 -14.93 11.78
CA ASN A 633 -20.98 -13.81 12.46
C ASN A 633 -20.61 -13.76 13.95
N LEU A 634 -20.22 -12.60 14.45
CA LEU A 634 -19.97 -12.38 15.89
C LEU A 634 -21.19 -12.67 16.78
N ASN A 635 -22.41 -12.58 16.23
CA ASN A 635 -23.63 -12.95 16.95
C ASN A 635 -23.62 -14.42 17.40
N LYS A 636 -22.90 -15.31 16.70
CA LYS A 636 -22.68 -16.71 17.11
C LYS A 636 -21.93 -16.81 18.44
N LEU A 637 -21.11 -15.80 18.75
CA LEU A 637 -20.34 -15.71 19.99
C LEU A 637 -21.11 -14.98 21.10
N SER A 638 -22.40 -14.68 20.93
CA SER A 638 -23.20 -13.88 21.88
C SER A 638 -23.11 -14.38 23.33
N THR A 639 -23.20 -15.69 23.57
CA THR A 639 -23.04 -16.28 24.93
C THR A 639 -21.68 -15.92 25.55
N TYR A 640 -20.60 -16.02 24.78
CA TYR A 640 -19.27 -15.63 25.23
C TYR A 640 -19.18 -14.11 25.45
N LEU A 641 -19.68 -13.31 24.51
CA LEU A 641 -19.68 -11.85 24.60
C LEU A 641 -20.42 -11.36 25.85
N ILE A 642 -21.58 -11.94 26.16
CA ILE A 642 -22.37 -11.56 27.33
C ILE A 642 -21.63 -11.93 28.63
N ASN A 643 -21.15 -13.17 28.74
CA ASN A 643 -20.70 -13.72 30.02
C ASN A 643 -19.22 -13.48 30.33
N ALA A 644 -18.35 -13.41 29.32
CA ALA A 644 -16.91 -13.29 29.55
C ALA A 644 -16.50 -11.83 29.81
N ASN A 645 -15.49 -11.65 30.66
CA ASN A 645 -14.96 -10.32 31.04
C ASN A 645 -13.50 -10.11 30.59
N ASN A 646 -12.94 -11.07 29.85
CA ASN A 646 -11.54 -11.08 29.46
C ASN A 646 -11.29 -10.49 28.07
N TYR A 647 -12.22 -9.69 27.54
CA TYR A 647 -12.08 -9.05 26.23
C TYR A 647 -12.49 -7.58 26.24
N LYS A 648 -11.96 -6.82 25.26
CA LYS A 648 -12.31 -5.43 24.98
C LYS A 648 -12.48 -5.22 23.47
N ILE A 649 -13.56 -4.57 23.06
CA ILE A 649 -13.80 -4.20 21.65
C ILE A 649 -13.71 -2.68 21.47
N TYR A 650 -12.97 -2.23 20.47
CA TYR A 650 -12.97 -0.85 20.01
C TYR A 650 -13.60 -0.78 18.62
N HIS A 651 -14.53 0.15 18.40
CA HIS A 651 -15.23 0.30 17.12
C HIS A 651 -15.55 1.76 16.82
N SER A 652 -15.98 2.08 15.60
CA SER A 652 -16.48 3.42 15.24
C SER A 652 -17.92 3.34 14.75
N VAL A 653 -18.77 4.31 15.12
CA VAL A 653 -20.20 4.29 14.74
C VAL A 653 -20.43 4.51 13.24
N ASP A 654 -19.44 5.06 12.54
CA ASP A 654 -19.41 5.36 11.10
C ASP A 654 -18.58 4.33 10.28
N ASP A 655 -18.25 3.16 10.84
CA ASP A 655 -17.59 2.07 10.10
C ASP A 655 -18.48 1.61 8.94
N TYR A 656 -17.96 1.60 7.71
CA TYR A 656 -18.72 1.20 6.52
C TYR A 656 -18.67 -0.32 6.25
N LEU A 657 -17.80 -1.06 6.93
CA LEU A 657 -17.74 -2.53 6.85
C LEU A 657 -18.70 -3.20 7.84
N THR A 658 -19.35 -2.43 8.71
CA THR A 658 -20.35 -2.91 9.67
C THR A 658 -21.51 -1.93 9.75
N ASN A 659 -22.74 -2.36 9.52
CA ASN A 659 -23.89 -1.45 9.56
C ASN A 659 -24.36 -1.12 11.00
N LYS A 660 -25.14 -0.05 11.15
CA LYS A 660 -25.62 0.43 12.46
C LYS A 660 -26.42 -0.63 13.25
N LYS A 661 -27.19 -1.48 12.57
CA LYS A 661 -27.98 -2.55 13.23
C LYS A 661 -27.06 -3.60 13.85
N GLN A 662 -26.04 -4.02 13.10
CA GLN A 662 -24.99 -4.92 13.58
C GLN A 662 -24.26 -4.32 14.79
N LEU A 663 -23.91 -3.03 14.76
CA LEU A 663 -23.24 -2.36 15.88
C LEU A 663 -24.12 -2.22 17.12
N LYS A 664 -25.40 -1.89 16.95
CA LYS A 664 -26.38 -1.84 18.04
C LYS A 664 -26.50 -3.20 18.72
N GLN A 665 -26.62 -4.27 17.93
CA GLN A 665 -26.68 -5.63 18.45
C GLN A 665 -25.39 -6.03 19.20
N LEU A 666 -24.22 -5.74 18.62
CA LEU A 666 -22.94 -5.99 19.28
C LEU A 666 -22.82 -5.20 20.60
N LYS A 667 -23.30 -3.94 20.65
CA LYS A 667 -23.29 -3.12 21.86
C LYS A 667 -24.18 -3.71 22.96
N LEU A 668 -25.32 -4.29 22.60
CA LEU A 668 -26.21 -4.98 23.54
C LEU A 668 -25.53 -6.20 24.18
N TYR A 669 -24.75 -6.97 23.43
CA TYR A 669 -24.03 -8.12 23.98
C TYR A 669 -22.80 -7.74 24.82
N THR A 670 -22.13 -6.65 24.45
CA THR A 670 -20.82 -6.29 25.01
C THR A 670 -20.93 -5.28 26.16
N GLY A 671 -21.95 -4.41 26.16
CA GLY A 671 -22.12 -3.37 27.17
C GLY A 671 -20.90 -2.47 27.29
N THR A 672 -20.32 -2.37 28.49
CA THR A 672 -19.12 -1.58 28.80
C THR A 672 -17.81 -2.22 28.29
N LYS A 673 -17.87 -3.48 27.83
CA LYS A 673 -16.74 -4.21 27.23
C LYS A 673 -16.46 -3.77 25.78
N SER A 674 -17.28 -2.86 25.24
CA SER A 674 -16.99 -2.19 23.96
C SER A 674 -16.99 -0.66 24.11
N VAL A 675 -16.14 -0.01 23.32
CA VAL A 675 -16.00 1.46 23.23
C VAL A 675 -16.15 1.89 21.78
N TYR A 676 -17.16 2.70 21.50
CA TYR A 676 -17.50 3.19 20.18
C TYR A 676 -17.14 4.67 20.03
N TYR A 677 -16.31 4.98 19.04
CA TYR A 677 -15.91 6.34 18.69
C TYR A 677 -16.94 6.98 17.75
N SER A 678 -17.10 8.30 17.84
CA SER A 678 -18.06 9.06 17.02
C SER A 678 -17.69 9.12 15.54
N ASN A 679 -16.40 9.07 15.23
CA ASN A 679 -15.86 9.19 13.88
C ASN A 679 -14.60 8.33 13.72
N GLY A 680 -14.21 8.15 12.47
CA GLY A 680 -12.96 7.51 12.11
C GLY A 680 -13.15 6.15 11.47
N ALA A 681 -14.37 5.82 11.11
CA ALA A 681 -14.74 4.70 10.25
C ALA A 681 -13.98 3.41 10.60
N HIS A 682 -13.42 2.75 9.58
CA HIS A 682 -12.69 1.51 9.76
C HIS A 682 -11.22 1.80 10.11
N LEU A 683 -10.88 1.71 11.40
CA LEU A 683 -9.53 1.90 11.96
C LEU A 683 -8.95 3.33 11.83
N GLY A 684 -9.64 4.30 11.22
CA GLY A 684 -9.16 5.67 11.07
C GLY A 684 -8.94 6.41 12.39
N PHE A 685 -9.63 6.03 13.47
CA PHE A 685 -9.45 6.64 14.79
C PHE A 685 -8.19 6.16 15.56
N ILE A 686 -7.49 5.11 15.12
CA ILE A 686 -6.45 4.46 15.96
C ILE A 686 -5.20 5.31 16.20
N TYR A 687 -4.99 6.39 15.45
CA TYR A 687 -3.87 7.32 15.67
C TYR A 687 -4.17 8.36 16.76
N ARG A 688 -5.42 8.44 17.22
CA ARG A 688 -5.93 9.44 18.15
C ARG A 688 -5.51 9.15 19.58
N ASP A 689 -5.17 10.19 20.32
CA ASP A 689 -4.71 10.07 21.71
C ASP A 689 -5.79 9.49 22.62
N GLU A 690 -7.06 9.77 22.34
CA GLU A 690 -8.22 9.22 23.07
C GLU A 690 -8.16 7.68 23.07
N PHE A 691 -8.00 7.09 21.88
CA PHE A 691 -7.85 5.64 21.73
C PHE A 691 -6.54 5.12 22.31
N LEU A 692 -5.41 5.79 22.03
CA LEU A 692 -4.10 5.31 22.48
C LEU A 692 -3.98 5.34 24.01
N ASN A 693 -4.57 6.33 24.66
CA ASN A 693 -4.58 6.43 26.11
C ASN A 693 -5.48 5.36 26.72
N ASP A 694 -6.65 5.08 26.14
CA ASP A 694 -7.52 4.01 26.62
C ASP A 694 -6.87 2.63 26.45
N LEU A 695 -6.30 2.35 25.27
CA LEU A 695 -5.54 1.13 25.03
C LEU A 695 -4.39 0.97 26.03
N LYS A 696 -3.61 2.03 26.28
CA LYS A 696 -2.50 2.02 27.25
C LYS A 696 -2.98 1.73 28.67
N LYS A 697 -4.16 2.20 29.07
CA LYS A 697 -4.77 1.88 30.37
C LYS A 697 -5.18 0.41 30.40
N GLU A 698 -5.87 -0.05 29.36
CA GLU A 698 -6.34 -1.43 29.22
C GLU A 698 -5.20 -2.45 29.32
N ILE A 699 -4.02 -2.16 28.79
CA ILE A 699 -2.86 -3.06 28.79
C ILE A 699 -1.87 -2.77 29.93
N THR A 700 -2.21 -1.94 30.90
CA THR A 700 -1.29 -1.70 32.03
C THR A 700 -1.24 -2.94 32.93
N ILE A 701 -0.04 -3.46 33.17
CA ILE A 701 0.19 -4.58 34.09
C ILE A 701 -0.03 -4.04 35.50
N LEU A 702 -1.02 -4.60 36.22
CA LEU A 702 -1.22 -4.34 37.64
C LEU A 702 -0.12 -5.10 38.39
N ASN A 703 0.73 -4.37 39.11
CA ASN A 703 1.81 -4.93 39.92
C ASN A 703 1.29 -5.50 41.23
#